data_AF-A0A329STC1-F1
#
_entry.id   AF-A0A329STC1-F1
#
_cell.length_a   1.000
_cell.length_b   1.000
_cell.length_c   1.000
_cell.angle_alpha   90.00
_cell.angle_beta   90.00
_cell.angle_gamma   90.00
#
_symmetry.space_group_name_H-M   'P 1'
#
loop_
_entity.id
_entity.type
_entity.pdbx_description
1 polymer ?
#
loop_
_entity_poly.entity_id
_entity_poly.type
_entity_poly.pdbx_seq_one_letter_code
_entity_poly.pdbx_strand_id
1 'polypeptide(L)'
;MATHTTEVPPSPAQTDFHAPRSQNSTHSLRGAMVFTQYEPVEDKALRSMTNRRKALIAAAVVVTVAAVIAVIVVLVNSDDDDSSSDDSTTITATSLLALSHVAVTNVTLVSATSDDDAKDSCVELEWIPTGVEWAASTGTTSSFLCMQQSVEATSSEDVGAVDLDAVSVMRRIVVVSDAESCPSNMQMVVNPSSNLFVCVEFLSASTAFDSEQYVVDIMTTTESFYNHDTPGWITWPADLRMDSSTSSVYLSARYPVRPIVALQVLTDVTTGTIYSACEELEPQGEWETPGFVLKSSEGAAANSDSSDIVICVQRPVANATGSFSVLTDINVVLATDSCPEAEDSANSTEITSDQIKLCAEWGIVDFGDSNSNSSISSDATSSFVAELALYETSQAEGADFNISSTVPGDWDVVGNEFTGTVQTFVLARKYEPFELDTTSSSSGSSDNEVSSSVEAIASNSSETLTFKVLQIADMHLTGNPDYRCSDAPSTIRASLLAAASTIAEELREENNSSSSARAGEDNDPMYNECREALTVAFLDELLDIEQPDFVVFTGDNVQTDLDTTMHTFAMNTFAARVERRGIPWSAVFGNHDAEGGLTREEMLELMVEGKQYSHVKYGPRDIGGVGNYEVNVVAPTDGPWGEQGSTVFRMYFLDSHANIDTSTYPLVNDDSDYDWIKESQISFYRELAESHAAEEATSDNNSSLNGSVPAVMFYHIPVPEYAMASPLNRIGDKYEATASAEVNSGLFSALVEMGDVKATFVGHDHINEYCYLRQGVQLCYGGGIGLGRAYGLTDFERRARVLEWSFNANQTRTLQSWKRHFDDPTQIQSLEVLYSE
;
A
#
# COMPACT_ATOMS: atom_id res chain seq x y z
N MET A 1 40.43 61.40 55.01
CA MET A 1 41.27 60.48 55.81
C MET A 1 40.64 59.11 55.64
N ALA A 2 41.10 58.37 54.62
CA ALA A 2 42.03 57.24 54.74
C ALA A 2 41.29 55.99 55.27
N THR A 3 41.23 54.83 54.59
CA THR A 3 42.08 54.23 53.55
C THR A 3 41.42 52.93 53.04
N HIS A 4 41.62 52.62 51.75
CA HIS A 4 41.75 51.34 51.00
C HIS A 4 41.14 50.03 51.55
N THR A 5 40.53 49.13 50.76
CA THR A 5 40.88 48.64 49.39
C THR A 5 39.65 48.26 48.54
N THR A 6 39.86 48.22 47.23
CA THR A 6 38.94 48.00 46.09
C THR A 6 38.79 46.53 45.68
N GLU A 7 37.56 46.07 45.43
CA GLU A 7 37.21 44.88 44.60
C GLU A 7 35.83 45.10 43.95
N VAL A 8 35.72 44.96 42.62
CA VAL A 8 34.48 44.83 41.81
C VAL A 8 34.86 44.26 40.42
N PRO A 9 34.05 43.45 39.68
CA PRO A 9 32.74 42.82 39.97
C PRO A 9 32.65 41.30 39.71
N PRO A 10 31.56 40.64 40.18
CA PRO A 10 30.92 39.50 39.52
C PRO A 10 29.42 39.75 39.24
N SER A 11 28.88 39.22 38.13
CA SER A 11 27.43 38.96 37.89
C SER A 11 27.22 38.38 36.47
N PRO A 12 26.12 37.65 36.14
CA PRO A 12 24.99 37.22 36.98
C PRO A 12 24.69 35.72 36.96
N ALA A 13 23.79 35.37 37.88
CA ALA A 13 23.23 34.07 38.17
C ALA A 13 21.99 33.73 37.31
N GLN A 14 21.89 32.43 37.01
CA GLN A 14 20.75 31.50 37.14
C GLN A 14 19.32 32.02 37.32
N THR A 15 18.40 31.38 36.60
CA THR A 15 17.30 30.53 37.13
C THR A 15 16.81 29.65 35.96
N ASP A 16 17.10 28.35 35.97
CA ASP A 16 16.32 27.22 36.50
C ASP A 16 15.19 26.76 35.56
N PHE A 17 15.38 25.59 34.94
CA PHE A 17 14.29 24.68 34.57
C PHE A 17 14.67 23.23 34.87
N HIS A 18 13.77 22.56 35.58
CA HIS A 18 13.83 21.19 36.07
C HIS A 18 13.51 20.19 34.95
N ALA A 19 14.32 19.14 34.82
CA ALA A 19 13.97 17.89 34.16
C ALA A 19 14.07 16.74 35.18
N PRO A 20 13.03 15.91 35.37
CA PRO A 20 13.17 14.62 36.05
C PRO A 20 13.46 13.53 35.01
N ARG A 21 14.62 12.89 35.02
CA ARG A 21 15.02 11.71 35.83
C ARG A 21 14.38 10.39 35.35
N SER A 22 15.19 9.56 34.70
CA SER A 22 15.16 8.10 34.95
C SER A 22 16.59 7.58 35.06
N GLN A 23 16.79 6.63 35.97
CA GLN A 23 18.07 6.19 36.50
C GLN A 23 18.50 4.85 35.91
N ASN A 24 19.82 4.73 35.68
CA ASN A 24 20.70 3.59 35.96
C ASN A 24 20.31 2.18 35.46
N SER A 25 21.20 1.59 34.66
CA SER A 25 22.16 0.63 35.23
C SER A 25 23.44 0.54 34.41
N THR A 26 24.52 0.28 35.15
CA THR A 26 25.92 0.43 34.80
C THR A 26 26.54 -0.87 34.31
N HIS A 27 27.45 -0.82 33.33
CA HIS A 27 28.69 -1.59 33.39
C HIS A 27 29.84 -0.89 32.66
N SER A 28 30.90 -0.61 33.42
CA SER A 28 32.13 0.05 32.98
C SER A 28 33.02 -0.94 32.24
N LEU A 29 33.80 -0.48 31.25
CA LEU A 29 35.23 -0.82 31.14
C LEU A 29 35.97 0.22 30.28
N ARG A 30 37.10 0.68 30.83
CA ARG A 30 38.03 1.68 30.32
C ARG A 30 38.77 1.19 29.06
N GLY A 31 39.00 2.09 28.10
CA GLY A 31 40.05 1.94 27.08
C GLY A 31 40.28 3.27 26.34
N ALA A 32 41.52 3.76 26.37
CA ALA A 32 41.91 5.12 25.99
C ALA A 32 41.68 5.49 24.50
N MET A 33 41.14 6.70 24.28
CA MET A 33 41.21 7.41 23.00
C MET A 33 42.65 7.87 22.73
N VAL A 34 43.15 7.55 21.53
CA VAL A 34 44.25 8.27 20.89
C VAL A 34 43.74 8.74 19.53
N PHE A 35 43.67 10.05 19.35
CA PHE A 35 43.43 10.73 18.08
C PHE A 35 44.67 10.59 17.18
N THR A 36 44.50 10.16 15.93
CA THR A 36 45.39 10.58 14.83
C THR A 36 44.66 10.66 13.48
N GLN A 37 44.73 11.87 12.95
CA GLN A 37 44.62 12.40 11.59
C GLN A 37 44.47 11.45 10.39
N TYR A 38 43.55 11.84 9.51
CA TYR A 38 43.43 11.53 8.09
C TYR A 38 44.62 12.04 7.27
N GLU A 39 45.13 11.22 6.33
CA GLU A 39 45.45 11.60 4.94
C GLU A 39 45.67 10.33 4.05
N PRO A 40 45.52 10.44 2.71
CA PRO A 40 45.11 9.36 1.80
C PRO A 40 46.27 8.68 1.06
N VAL A 41 46.11 7.42 0.64
CA VAL A 41 47.03 6.79 -0.36
C VAL A 41 46.32 5.78 -1.29
N GLU A 42 46.51 6.06 -2.57
CA GLU A 42 46.49 5.28 -3.81
C GLU A 42 46.43 3.74 -3.77
N ASP A 43 45.43 3.24 -4.50
CA ASP A 43 45.48 2.28 -5.62
C ASP A 43 46.78 1.49 -5.87
N LYS A 44 46.78 0.20 -5.47
CA LYS A 44 47.50 -0.93 -6.10
C LYS A 44 47.33 -2.21 -5.27
N ALA A 45 46.57 -3.20 -5.79
CA ALA A 45 46.94 -4.62 -5.68
C ALA A 45 45.98 -5.52 -6.47
N LEU A 46 46.29 -5.76 -7.74
CA LEU A 46 45.77 -6.92 -8.47
C LEU A 46 46.85 -8.03 -8.50
N ARG A 47 46.40 -9.25 -8.16
CA ARG A 47 46.97 -10.60 -8.43
C ARG A 47 47.82 -11.27 -7.36
N SER A 48 47.25 -12.35 -6.77
CA SER A 48 47.73 -13.73 -7.02
C SER A 48 46.83 -14.77 -6.31
N MET A 49 45.87 -15.35 -7.03
CA MET A 49 45.28 -16.66 -6.66
C MET A 49 45.72 -17.72 -7.67
N THR A 50 46.21 -18.85 -7.16
CA THR A 50 46.82 -19.94 -7.93
C THR A 50 45.78 -20.88 -8.57
N ASN A 51 46.13 -21.42 -9.74
CA ASN A 51 45.28 -22.28 -10.59
C ASN A 51 44.76 -23.57 -9.94
N ARG A 52 45.19 -23.92 -8.73
CA ARG A 52 44.68 -25.09 -7.98
C ARG A 52 43.36 -24.83 -7.24
N ARG A 53 43.01 -23.57 -6.91
CA ARG A 53 41.70 -23.23 -6.33
C ARG A 53 40.59 -23.10 -7.38
N LYS A 54 40.93 -22.73 -8.63
CA LYS A 54 39.98 -22.72 -9.75
C LYS A 54 39.48 -24.12 -10.12
N ALA A 55 40.31 -25.15 -9.98
CA ALA A 55 39.93 -26.53 -10.30
C ALA A 55 39.07 -27.22 -9.22
N LEU A 56 39.12 -26.76 -7.97
CA LEU A 56 38.27 -27.29 -6.87
C LEU A 56 36.89 -26.61 -6.81
N ILE A 57 36.79 -25.36 -7.24
CA ILE A 57 35.51 -24.65 -7.38
C ILE A 57 34.76 -25.13 -8.64
N ALA A 58 35.47 -25.41 -9.74
CA ALA A 58 34.85 -25.96 -10.96
C ALA A 58 34.33 -27.41 -10.81
N ALA A 59 34.79 -28.17 -9.80
CA ALA A 59 34.31 -29.54 -9.56
C ALA A 59 33.11 -29.60 -8.58
N ALA A 60 32.91 -28.58 -7.75
CA ALA A 60 31.76 -28.49 -6.83
C ALA A 60 30.52 -27.85 -7.50
N VAL A 61 30.72 -27.06 -8.57
CA VAL A 61 29.64 -26.44 -9.36
C VAL A 61 29.04 -27.40 -10.41
N VAL A 62 29.72 -28.52 -10.72
CA VAL A 62 29.26 -29.49 -11.74
C VAL A 62 28.41 -30.63 -11.16
N VAL A 63 28.22 -30.70 -9.83
CA VAL A 63 27.37 -31.74 -9.20
C VAL A 63 26.00 -31.20 -8.75
N THR A 64 25.83 -29.89 -8.59
CA THR A 64 24.54 -29.26 -8.24
C THR A 64 23.73 -28.72 -9.43
N VAL A 65 24.32 -28.64 -10.64
CA VAL A 65 23.60 -28.22 -11.87
C VAL A 65 22.97 -29.41 -12.62
N ALA A 66 23.22 -30.65 -12.19
CA ALA A 66 22.71 -31.86 -12.86
C ALA A 66 21.30 -32.30 -12.42
N ALA A 67 20.64 -31.60 -11.49
CA ALA A 67 19.29 -31.95 -11.02
C ALA A 67 18.18 -30.97 -11.49
N VAL A 68 18.54 -29.81 -12.05
CA VAL A 68 17.57 -28.78 -12.48
C VAL A 68 17.38 -28.75 -14.02
N ILE A 69 18.22 -29.43 -14.79
CA ILE A 69 18.11 -29.54 -16.27
C ILE A 69 17.61 -30.93 -16.69
N ALA A 70 16.55 -31.41 -16.04
CA ALA A 70 15.89 -32.68 -16.43
C ALA A 70 14.43 -32.52 -16.87
N VAL A 71 13.87 -31.29 -16.88
CA VAL A 71 12.48 -31.05 -17.32
C VAL A 71 12.38 -30.23 -18.62
N ILE A 72 13.48 -29.66 -19.13
CA ILE A 72 13.45 -28.75 -20.31
C ILE A 72 13.81 -29.45 -21.65
N VAL A 73 13.75 -30.78 -21.77
CA VAL A 73 14.10 -31.48 -23.04
C VAL A 73 13.07 -32.54 -23.46
N VAL A 74 11.77 -32.21 -23.45
CA VAL A 74 10.74 -33.11 -24.05
C VAL A 74 9.98 -32.50 -25.24
N LEU A 75 10.21 -31.24 -25.63
CA LEU A 75 9.51 -30.64 -26.78
C LEU A 75 10.38 -30.20 -27.96
N VAL A 76 11.58 -30.79 -28.13
CA VAL A 76 12.30 -30.68 -29.41
C VAL A 76 13.00 -31.99 -29.72
N ASN A 77 12.30 -32.92 -30.40
CA ASN A 77 12.84 -33.82 -31.44
C ASN A 77 11.82 -34.89 -31.88
N SER A 78 11.09 -34.59 -32.96
CA SER A 78 10.58 -35.52 -34.00
C SER A 78 9.69 -34.68 -34.94
N ASP A 79 9.87 -34.53 -36.25
CA ASP A 79 10.67 -35.21 -37.27
C ASP A 79 10.93 -34.21 -38.43
N ASP A 80 11.94 -34.55 -39.25
CA ASP A 80 12.44 -33.84 -40.44
C ASP A 80 11.40 -33.60 -41.56
N ASP A 81 11.42 -32.43 -42.23
CA ASP A 81 11.84 -32.25 -43.64
C ASP A 81 11.44 -30.86 -44.24
N ASP A 82 12.42 -30.27 -44.93
CA ASP A 82 12.38 -29.29 -46.05
C ASP A 82 11.98 -27.80 -45.86
N SER A 83 13.04 -26.98 -45.81
CA SER A 83 13.36 -25.85 -46.73
C SER A 83 12.96 -24.39 -46.43
N SER A 84 14.02 -23.56 -46.47
CA SER A 84 14.13 -22.11 -46.76
C SER A 84 13.67 -21.08 -45.71
N SER A 85 14.66 -20.65 -44.92
CA SER A 85 15.10 -19.25 -44.70
C SER A 85 14.06 -18.13 -44.75
N ASP A 86 13.67 -17.63 -43.57
CA ASP A 86 13.72 -16.21 -43.24
C ASP A 86 14.05 -16.08 -41.74
N ASP A 87 15.21 -15.49 -41.46
CA ASP A 87 15.81 -15.37 -40.14
C ASP A 87 15.61 -13.92 -39.66
N SER A 88 14.54 -13.69 -38.89
CA SER A 88 14.43 -12.50 -38.05
C SER A 88 13.67 -12.83 -36.76
N THR A 89 14.29 -13.58 -35.87
CA THR A 89 13.87 -13.64 -34.47
C THR A 89 14.83 -12.78 -33.64
N THR A 90 14.50 -11.50 -33.54
CA THR A 90 14.85 -10.68 -32.38
C THR A 90 14.14 -11.28 -31.17
N ILE A 91 14.83 -12.12 -30.39
CA ILE A 91 14.38 -12.52 -29.06
C ILE A 91 15.23 -11.75 -28.06
N THR A 92 14.67 -10.66 -27.58
CA THR A 92 15.00 -10.08 -26.27
C THR A 92 13.69 -9.58 -25.68
N ALA A 93 12.92 -10.50 -25.13
CA ALA A 93 11.88 -10.22 -24.15
C ALA A 93 12.31 -10.95 -22.86
N THR A 94 12.50 -10.16 -21.81
CA THR A 94 12.62 -10.55 -20.40
C THR A 94 11.58 -11.61 -20.06
N SER A 95 11.95 -12.68 -19.35
CA SER A 95 11.05 -13.82 -19.09
C SER A 95 10.06 -13.52 -17.97
N LEU A 96 9.22 -12.51 -18.16
CA LEU A 96 8.00 -12.35 -17.38
C LEU A 96 7.00 -13.41 -17.87
N LEU A 97 6.52 -14.24 -16.94
CA LEU A 97 5.47 -15.21 -17.23
C LEU A 97 4.16 -14.44 -17.40
N ALA A 98 3.64 -14.38 -18.64
CA ALA A 98 2.33 -13.80 -18.93
C ALA A 98 1.25 -14.88 -18.78
N LEU A 99 0.37 -14.74 -17.80
CA LEU A 99 -0.77 -15.63 -17.55
C LEU A 99 -2.07 -14.84 -17.65
N SER A 100 -3.20 -15.51 -17.82
CA SER A 100 -4.52 -14.85 -17.82
C SER A 100 -4.90 -14.28 -16.46
N HIS A 101 -4.21 -14.68 -15.38
CA HIS A 101 -4.41 -14.19 -14.02
C HIS A 101 -3.06 -13.97 -13.35
N VAL A 102 -3.00 -12.99 -12.45
CA VAL A 102 -1.85 -12.79 -11.56
C VAL A 102 -1.83 -13.90 -10.50
N ALA A 103 -0.77 -14.70 -10.52
CA ALA A 103 -0.53 -15.77 -9.56
C ALA A 103 0.95 -15.82 -9.14
N VAL A 104 1.21 -16.16 -7.87
CA VAL A 104 2.55 -16.41 -7.36
C VAL A 104 3.05 -17.76 -7.90
N THR A 105 4.18 -17.75 -8.60
CA THR A 105 4.78 -18.94 -9.21
C THR A 105 5.88 -19.53 -8.35
N ASN A 106 6.53 -18.70 -7.52
CA ASN A 106 7.62 -19.15 -6.66
C ASN A 106 7.84 -18.20 -5.49
N VAL A 107 8.56 -18.67 -4.47
CA VAL A 107 8.89 -17.88 -3.29
C VAL A 107 10.20 -18.37 -2.66
N THR A 108 11.01 -17.45 -2.13
CA THR A 108 12.30 -17.78 -1.52
C THR A 108 12.69 -16.74 -0.48
N LEU A 109 13.48 -17.15 0.51
CA LEU A 109 14.13 -16.21 1.41
C LEU A 109 15.45 -15.74 0.80
N VAL A 110 15.68 -14.43 0.85
CA VAL A 110 16.93 -13.78 0.48
C VAL A 110 17.48 -13.03 1.69
N SER A 111 18.77 -13.19 1.94
CA SER A 111 19.45 -12.55 3.06
C SER A 111 20.70 -11.80 2.58
N ALA A 112 20.91 -10.59 3.09
CA ALA A 112 22.07 -9.77 2.79
C ALA A 112 22.53 -8.96 4.01
N THR A 113 23.54 -8.10 3.84
CA THR A 113 24.15 -7.32 4.92
C THR A 113 23.36 -6.07 5.33
N SER A 114 22.40 -5.66 4.53
CA SER A 114 21.49 -4.54 4.79
C SER A 114 20.15 -4.78 4.12
N ASP A 115 19.14 -3.98 4.47
CA ASP A 115 17.81 -4.08 3.88
C ASP A 115 17.83 -3.79 2.38
N ASP A 116 18.56 -2.76 1.97
CA ASP A 116 18.72 -2.39 0.56
C ASP A 116 19.42 -3.50 -0.23
N ASP A 117 20.51 -4.09 0.31
CA ASP A 117 21.21 -5.20 -0.36
C ASP A 117 20.29 -6.43 -0.52
N ALA A 118 19.42 -6.68 0.46
CA ALA A 118 18.51 -7.83 0.45
C ALA A 118 17.37 -7.62 -0.55
N LYS A 119 16.80 -6.41 -0.59
CA LYS A 119 15.78 -6.02 -1.58
C LYS A 119 16.36 -5.99 -3.00
N ASP A 120 17.56 -5.44 -3.18
CA ASP A 120 18.29 -5.47 -4.46
C ASP A 120 18.50 -6.92 -4.92
N SER A 121 18.85 -7.82 -4.00
CA SER A 121 19.00 -9.24 -4.30
C SER A 121 17.67 -9.90 -4.72
N CYS A 122 16.51 -9.49 -4.18
CA CYS A 122 15.21 -9.90 -4.72
C CYS A 122 15.03 -9.41 -6.16
N VAL A 123 15.30 -8.12 -6.40
CA VAL A 123 15.11 -7.46 -7.70
C VAL A 123 16.03 -8.05 -8.78
N GLU A 124 17.28 -8.39 -8.44
CA GLU A 124 18.22 -9.06 -9.34
C GLU A 124 17.75 -10.46 -9.77
N LEU A 125 16.90 -11.10 -8.97
CA LEU A 125 16.21 -12.35 -9.34
C LEU A 125 14.96 -12.10 -10.19
N GLU A 126 14.60 -10.84 -10.46
CA GLU A 126 13.32 -10.40 -11.02
C GLU A 126 12.13 -10.71 -10.10
N TRP A 127 12.36 -10.71 -8.77
CA TRP A 127 11.37 -11.08 -7.75
C TRP A 127 11.00 -9.87 -6.87
N ILE A 128 9.83 -9.93 -6.26
CA ILE A 128 9.24 -8.85 -5.47
C ILE A 128 9.47 -9.15 -3.97
N PRO A 129 10.13 -8.29 -3.20
CA PRO A 129 10.20 -8.45 -1.74
C PRO A 129 8.79 -8.34 -1.14
N THR A 130 8.50 -9.07 -0.07
CA THR A 130 7.13 -9.26 0.44
C THR A 130 6.80 -8.46 1.71
N GLY A 131 7.41 -7.30 1.95
CA GLY A 131 7.08 -6.47 3.12
C GLY A 131 8.24 -6.33 4.10
N VAL A 132 8.11 -6.85 5.32
CA VAL A 132 9.09 -6.64 6.41
C VAL A 132 10.18 -7.72 6.48
N GLU A 133 11.28 -7.40 7.17
CA GLU A 133 12.38 -8.33 7.43
C GLU A 133 11.85 -9.57 8.18
N TRP A 134 11.99 -10.75 7.57
CA TRP A 134 11.41 -11.99 8.07
C TRP A 134 12.22 -12.63 9.20
N ALA A 135 13.54 -12.77 9.03
CA ALA A 135 14.31 -13.71 9.83
C ALA A 135 14.90 -13.08 11.10
N ALA A 136 14.82 -13.80 12.22
CA ALA A 136 15.54 -13.44 13.44
C ALA A 136 17.06 -13.59 13.19
N SER A 137 17.79 -12.48 13.04
CA SER A 137 19.23 -12.51 12.85
C SER A 137 20.00 -11.89 14.01
N THR A 138 21.19 -12.44 14.27
CA THR A 138 22.20 -11.85 15.13
C THR A 138 22.78 -10.59 14.48
N GLY A 139 22.00 -9.49 14.50
CA GLY A 139 22.39 -8.09 14.32
C GLY A 139 23.22 -7.69 13.10
N THR A 140 23.36 -8.53 12.07
CA THR A 140 24.27 -8.26 10.93
C THR A 140 23.74 -8.68 9.56
N THR A 141 22.55 -9.28 9.48
CA THR A 141 21.98 -9.73 8.20
C THR A 141 20.49 -9.46 8.12
N SER A 142 20.05 -8.71 7.12
CA SER A 142 18.64 -8.50 6.82
C SER A 142 18.13 -9.61 5.91
N SER A 143 16.93 -10.14 6.17
CA SER A 143 16.33 -11.20 5.36
C SER A 143 14.91 -10.87 4.95
N PHE A 144 14.61 -10.96 3.66
CA PHE A 144 13.27 -10.76 3.11
C PHE A 144 12.83 -12.01 2.37
N LEU A 145 11.54 -12.32 2.47
CA LEU A 145 10.95 -13.25 1.52
C LEU A 145 10.67 -12.50 0.23
N CYS A 146 11.09 -13.08 -0.88
CA CYS A 146 10.83 -12.58 -2.22
C CYS A 146 9.88 -13.55 -2.91
N MET A 147 8.90 -13.01 -3.63
CA MET A 147 7.97 -13.77 -4.45
C MET A 147 8.25 -13.55 -5.93
N GLN A 148 8.17 -14.62 -6.71
CA GLN A 148 8.05 -14.54 -8.15
C GLN A 148 6.57 -14.58 -8.49
N GLN A 149 6.09 -13.57 -9.21
CA GLN A 149 4.69 -13.45 -9.59
C GLN A 149 4.58 -13.38 -11.11
N SER A 150 3.53 -13.99 -11.64
CA SER A 150 3.17 -13.83 -13.05
C SER A 150 2.60 -12.43 -13.30
N VAL A 151 2.68 -12.00 -14.56
CA VAL A 151 2.06 -10.77 -15.04
C VAL A 151 0.80 -11.14 -15.81
N GLU A 152 -0.26 -10.37 -15.64
CA GLU A 152 -1.48 -10.58 -16.41
C GLU A 152 -1.25 -10.26 -17.89
N ALA A 153 -1.71 -11.15 -18.77
CA ALA A 153 -1.65 -10.95 -20.19
C ALA A 153 -2.76 -9.99 -20.63
N THR A 154 -2.36 -8.78 -21.03
CA THR A 154 -3.27 -7.69 -21.40
C THR A 154 -3.88 -7.84 -22.79
N SER A 155 -3.42 -8.80 -23.60
CA SER A 155 -4.02 -9.14 -24.88
C SER A 155 -3.97 -10.65 -25.15
N SER A 156 -4.95 -11.14 -25.93
CA SER A 156 -4.98 -12.54 -26.38
C SER A 156 -3.82 -12.89 -27.33
N GLU A 157 -3.08 -11.89 -27.83
CA GLU A 157 -1.86 -12.07 -28.63
C GLU A 157 -0.60 -12.18 -27.74
N ASP A 158 -0.63 -11.60 -26.52
CA ASP A 158 0.45 -11.61 -25.53
C ASP A 158 0.45 -12.86 -24.63
N VAL A 159 -0.72 -13.51 -24.47
CA VAL A 159 -0.73 -14.94 -24.15
C VAL A 159 -0.18 -15.64 -25.39
N GLY A 160 1.15 -15.77 -25.48
CA GLY A 160 1.75 -16.77 -26.37
C GLY A 160 1.11 -18.14 -26.09
N ALA A 161 1.46 -19.19 -26.84
CA ALA A 161 1.01 -20.55 -26.53
C ALA A 161 1.63 -21.07 -25.20
N VAL A 162 1.32 -20.41 -24.08
CA VAL A 162 1.67 -20.78 -22.72
C VAL A 162 0.75 -21.94 -22.40
N ASP A 163 1.33 -23.12 -22.40
CA ASP A 163 0.68 -24.32 -21.95
C ASP A 163 0.44 -24.21 -20.44
N LEU A 164 -0.78 -23.83 -20.04
CA LEU A 164 -1.16 -23.64 -18.64
C LEU A 164 -1.02 -24.93 -17.82
N ASP A 165 -1.03 -26.10 -18.45
CA ASP A 165 -0.76 -27.38 -17.79
C ASP A 165 0.73 -27.56 -17.45
N ALA A 166 1.63 -26.87 -18.18
CA ALA A 166 3.07 -26.92 -17.98
C ALA A 166 3.59 -25.86 -16.99
N VAL A 167 2.76 -24.87 -16.63
CA VAL A 167 3.12 -23.83 -15.65
C VAL A 167 2.64 -24.24 -14.27
N SER A 168 3.53 -24.22 -13.27
CA SER A 168 3.16 -24.44 -11.87
C SER A 168 2.97 -23.10 -11.15
N VAL A 169 1.84 -22.94 -10.48
CA VAL A 169 1.52 -21.80 -9.61
C VAL A 169 1.31 -22.28 -8.19
N MET A 170 1.56 -21.41 -7.23
CA MET A 170 1.37 -21.71 -5.81
C MET A 170 -0.12 -21.85 -5.52
N ARG A 171 -0.49 -23.05 -5.09
CA ARG A 171 -1.85 -23.36 -4.64
C ARG A 171 -2.09 -22.83 -3.24
N ARG A 172 -1.11 -23.06 -2.36
CA ARG A 172 -1.22 -22.84 -0.92
C ARG A 172 0.15 -22.59 -0.33
N ILE A 173 0.21 -21.72 0.65
CA ILE A 173 1.33 -21.58 1.58
C ILE A 173 0.78 -21.81 2.99
N VAL A 174 1.53 -22.47 3.87
CA VAL A 174 1.11 -22.74 5.26
C VAL A 174 2.29 -22.60 6.21
N VAL A 175 2.01 -22.13 7.43
CA VAL A 175 2.98 -22.12 8.53
C VAL A 175 2.69 -23.31 9.44
N VAL A 176 3.66 -24.21 9.59
CA VAL A 176 3.52 -25.45 10.37
C VAL A 176 4.37 -25.36 11.63
N SER A 177 3.71 -25.42 12.79
CA SER A 177 4.33 -25.42 14.11
C SER A 177 4.41 -26.82 14.72
N ASP A 178 5.44 -27.08 15.52
CA ASP A 178 5.67 -28.33 16.27
C ASP A 178 5.80 -29.61 15.43
N ALA A 179 6.04 -29.48 14.12
CA ALA A 179 6.29 -30.61 13.22
C ALA A 179 7.79 -30.90 13.05
N GLU A 180 8.14 -32.11 12.60
CA GLU A 180 9.52 -32.44 12.20
C GLU A 180 9.81 -32.09 10.72
N SER A 181 8.78 -31.95 9.90
CA SER A 181 8.88 -31.63 8.48
C SER A 181 7.57 -31.07 7.91
N CYS A 182 7.63 -30.51 6.69
CA CYS A 182 6.42 -30.17 5.93
C CYS A 182 5.51 -31.39 5.68
N PRO A 183 4.19 -31.18 5.52
CA PRO A 183 3.22 -32.19 5.12
C PRO A 183 3.57 -32.86 3.79
N SER A 184 2.93 -34.01 3.53
CA SER A 184 3.11 -34.75 2.27
C SER A 184 2.68 -33.87 1.09
N ASN A 185 3.43 -33.93 -0.02
CA ASN A 185 3.21 -33.13 -1.25
C ASN A 185 3.46 -31.62 -1.13
N MET A 186 3.96 -31.13 0.02
CA MET A 186 4.40 -29.75 0.17
C MET A 186 5.92 -29.62 0.17
N GLN A 187 6.42 -28.50 -0.34
CA GLN A 187 7.83 -28.14 -0.33
C GLN A 187 8.11 -27.13 0.79
N MET A 188 9.20 -27.32 1.54
CA MET A 188 9.68 -26.31 2.49
C MET A 188 10.31 -25.13 1.75
N VAL A 189 9.87 -23.91 2.06
CA VAL A 189 10.49 -22.66 1.63
C VAL A 189 11.55 -22.21 2.63
N VAL A 190 11.15 -22.11 3.91
CA VAL A 190 12.00 -21.60 5.00
C VAL A 190 11.69 -22.37 6.28
N ASN A 191 12.70 -22.51 7.13
CA ASN A 191 12.58 -23.01 8.50
C ASN A 191 13.17 -21.97 9.47
N PRO A 192 12.41 -20.92 9.83
CA PRO A 192 12.92 -19.83 10.66
C PRO A 192 13.33 -20.25 12.09
N SER A 193 12.78 -21.34 12.62
CA SER A 193 13.15 -21.89 13.94
C SER A 193 13.28 -23.41 13.89
N SER A 194 13.58 -24.10 15.00
CA SER A 194 13.65 -25.57 14.97
C SER A 194 12.29 -26.26 14.80
N ASN A 195 11.19 -25.54 15.07
CA ASN A 195 9.84 -26.10 15.17
C ASN A 195 8.84 -25.34 14.31
N LEU A 196 9.29 -24.50 13.37
CA LEU A 196 8.41 -23.67 12.55
C LEU A 196 8.84 -23.74 11.10
N PHE A 197 7.99 -24.29 10.23
CA PHE A 197 8.25 -24.48 8.81
C PHE A 197 7.26 -23.71 7.97
N VAL A 198 7.74 -23.08 6.91
CA VAL A 198 6.91 -22.45 5.87
C VAL A 198 6.89 -23.40 4.70
N CYS A 199 5.72 -23.94 4.40
CA CYS A 199 5.54 -24.98 3.40
C CYS A 199 4.62 -24.49 2.29
N VAL A 200 4.94 -24.84 1.05
CA VAL A 200 4.16 -24.45 -0.14
C VAL A 200 3.72 -25.68 -0.92
N GLU A 201 2.52 -25.59 -1.48
CA GLU A 201 1.94 -26.53 -2.41
C GLU A 201 1.79 -25.85 -3.77
N PHE A 202 2.09 -26.57 -4.85
CA PHE A 202 1.97 -26.07 -6.22
C PHE A 202 0.99 -26.94 -7.01
N LEU A 203 0.31 -26.33 -7.98
CA LEU A 203 -0.46 -27.03 -9.00
C LEU A 203 -0.28 -26.41 -10.38
N SER A 204 -0.77 -27.09 -11.43
CA SER A 204 -0.80 -26.54 -12.79
C SER A 204 -1.67 -25.29 -12.87
N ALA A 205 -1.25 -24.26 -13.60
CA ALA A 205 -2.02 -23.03 -13.77
C ALA A 205 -3.44 -23.27 -14.30
N SER A 206 -3.64 -24.23 -15.22
CA SER A 206 -5.00 -24.57 -15.70
C SER A 206 -5.93 -24.98 -14.57
N THR A 207 -5.54 -26.02 -13.81
CA THR A 207 -6.32 -26.49 -12.65
C THR A 207 -6.48 -25.39 -11.59
N ALA A 208 -5.46 -24.55 -11.40
CA ALA A 208 -5.49 -23.43 -10.46
C ALA A 208 -6.56 -22.41 -10.82
N PHE A 209 -6.60 -22.00 -12.08
CA PHE A 209 -7.53 -20.99 -12.56
C PHE A 209 -8.95 -21.53 -12.68
N ASP A 210 -9.13 -22.80 -13.07
CA ASP A 210 -10.46 -23.44 -13.13
C ASP A 210 -11.11 -23.56 -11.74
N SER A 211 -10.29 -23.80 -10.71
CA SER A 211 -10.75 -23.90 -9.32
C SER A 211 -10.70 -22.58 -8.56
N GLU A 212 -10.03 -21.55 -9.09
CA GLU A 212 -9.69 -20.31 -8.36
C GLU A 212 -8.96 -20.55 -7.03
N GLN A 213 -8.23 -21.66 -6.92
CA GLN A 213 -7.47 -22.01 -5.73
C GLN A 213 -5.97 -21.80 -5.94
N TYR A 214 -5.53 -20.54 -5.85
CA TYR A 214 -4.13 -20.15 -5.97
C TYR A 214 -3.81 -18.91 -5.17
N VAL A 215 -2.52 -18.72 -4.86
CA VAL A 215 -2.02 -17.54 -4.17
C VAL A 215 -1.79 -16.43 -5.19
N VAL A 216 -2.49 -15.31 -4.98
CA VAL A 216 -2.37 -14.08 -5.78
C VAL A 216 -1.19 -13.25 -5.31
N ASP A 217 -1.02 -13.06 -4.00
CA ASP A 217 0.02 -12.22 -3.39
C ASP A 217 0.47 -12.80 -2.04
N ILE A 218 1.69 -12.46 -1.61
CA ILE A 218 2.25 -12.84 -0.32
C ILE A 218 2.83 -11.60 0.36
N MET A 219 2.53 -11.44 1.65
CA MET A 219 3.10 -10.37 2.46
C MET A 219 3.56 -10.87 3.84
N THR A 220 4.67 -10.32 4.33
CA THR A 220 5.08 -10.32 5.72
C THR A 220 4.80 -8.98 6.35
N THR A 221 4.14 -9.02 7.51
CA THR A 221 3.77 -7.86 8.31
C THR A 221 4.21 -8.04 9.76
N THR A 222 4.32 -6.94 10.52
CA THR A 222 4.49 -6.98 11.97
C THR A 222 3.18 -7.22 12.73
N GLU A 223 2.05 -7.15 12.03
CA GLU A 223 0.73 -7.33 12.60
C GLU A 223 0.36 -8.80 12.73
N SER A 224 -0.09 -9.23 13.91
CA SER A 224 -0.58 -10.59 14.16
C SER A 224 -1.77 -10.98 13.31
N PHE A 225 -2.41 -9.96 12.77
CA PHE A 225 -3.55 -10.10 11.92
C PHE A 225 -3.50 -9.01 10.87
N TYR A 226 -3.12 -9.41 9.66
CA TYR A 226 -3.12 -8.53 8.51
C TYR A 226 -4.59 -8.33 8.10
N ASN A 227 -5.25 -7.39 8.77
CA ASN A 227 -6.63 -7.12 8.49
C ASN A 227 -6.78 -6.03 7.45
N HIS A 228 -7.33 -6.45 6.33
CA HIS A 228 -8.03 -5.61 5.40
C HIS A 228 -9.40 -6.26 5.26
N ASP A 229 -10.48 -5.49 5.28
CA ASP A 229 -11.76 -5.89 4.67
C ASP A 229 -11.62 -6.15 3.16
N THR A 230 -10.41 -6.04 2.59
CA THR A 230 -10.09 -6.73 1.33
C THR A 230 -10.16 -8.24 1.56
N PRO A 231 -11.18 -8.92 1.01
CA PRO A 231 -11.35 -10.33 1.23
C PRO A 231 -10.26 -11.15 0.51
N GLY A 232 -10.12 -12.42 0.90
CA GLY A 232 -9.14 -13.34 0.33
C GLY A 232 -7.77 -13.34 1.03
N TRP A 233 -7.49 -12.40 1.94
CA TRP A 233 -6.27 -12.46 2.76
C TRP A 233 -6.42 -13.43 3.94
N ILE A 234 -5.49 -14.38 4.04
CA ILE A 234 -5.34 -15.30 5.18
C ILE A 234 -4.01 -15.02 5.86
N THR A 235 -4.05 -14.76 7.17
CA THR A 235 -2.86 -14.56 8.02
C THR A 235 -2.65 -15.74 8.96
N TRP A 236 -1.42 -16.22 9.06
CA TRP A 236 -1.07 -17.24 10.05
C TRP A 236 -0.79 -16.59 11.41
N PRO A 237 -1.39 -17.08 12.51
CA PRO A 237 -1.19 -16.52 13.85
C PRO A 237 0.20 -16.80 14.45
N ALA A 238 1.04 -17.59 13.75
CA ALA A 238 2.35 -17.97 14.23
C ALA A 238 3.39 -16.87 13.94
N ASP A 239 3.97 -16.31 15.01
CA ASP A 239 5.11 -15.40 14.89
C ASP A 239 6.32 -16.13 14.29
N LEU A 240 6.72 -15.68 13.12
CA LEU A 240 7.81 -16.25 12.32
C LEU A 240 9.18 -16.03 12.94
N ARG A 241 9.38 -14.98 13.76
CA ARG A 241 10.68 -14.70 14.38
C ARG A 241 10.90 -15.50 15.66
N MET A 242 9.82 -15.82 16.39
CA MET A 242 9.88 -16.58 17.64
C MET A 242 10.86 -15.99 18.69
N ASP A 243 11.05 -14.66 18.71
CA ASP A 243 11.94 -13.96 19.64
C ASP A 243 11.18 -12.86 20.40
N SER A 244 11.08 -13.04 21.71
CA SER A 244 10.44 -12.10 22.65
C SER A 244 11.03 -10.68 22.68
N SER A 245 12.19 -10.45 22.06
CA SER A 245 12.90 -9.17 22.06
C SER A 245 12.83 -8.39 20.74
N THR A 246 12.14 -8.94 19.74
CA THR A 246 11.98 -8.32 18.42
C THR A 246 10.50 -8.10 18.10
N SER A 247 10.18 -7.16 17.22
CA SER A 247 8.84 -7.06 16.64
C SER A 247 8.48 -8.40 16.00
N SER A 248 7.29 -8.92 16.34
CA SER A 248 6.76 -10.15 15.75
C SER A 248 6.59 -9.99 14.25
N VAL A 249 6.65 -11.09 13.50
CA VAL A 249 6.42 -11.09 12.06
C VAL A 249 5.47 -12.21 11.68
N TYR A 250 4.48 -11.91 10.86
CA TYR A 250 3.44 -12.84 10.46
C TYR A 250 3.39 -12.94 8.94
N LEU A 251 2.99 -14.12 8.45
CA LEU A 251 2.80 -14.38 7.03
C LEU A 251 1.33 -14.17 6.67
N SER A 252 1.11 -13.53 5.53
CA SER A 252 -0.20 -13.37 4.91
C SER A 252 -0.14 -13.81 3.45
N ALA A 253 -1.20 -14.48 2.99
CA ALA A 253 -1.37 -14.86 1.59
C ALA A 253 -2.75 -14.45 1.10
N ARG A 254 -2.82 -13.88 -0.09
CA ARG A 254 -4.08 -13.49 -0.75
C ARG A 254 -4.53 -14.59 -1.72
N TYR A 255 -5.80 -14.93 -1.67
CA TYR A 255 -6.48 -15.86 -2.56
C TYR A 255 -7.63 -15.14 -3.31
N PRO A 256 -8.11 -15.67 -4.44
CA PRO A 256 -9.35 -15.22 -5.05
C PRO A 256 -10.53 -15.32 -4.08
N VAL A 257 -11.35 -14.27 -4.04
CA VAL A 257 -12.51 -14.18 -3.15
C VAL A 257 -13.65 -15.04 -3.70
N ARG A 258 -14.08 -16.02 -2.91
CA ARG A 258 -15.13 -16.98 -3.30
C ARG A 258 -16.13 -17.18 -2.17
N PRO A 259 -17.39 -17.54 -2.46
CA PRO A 259 -18.34 -17.93 -1.41
C PRO A 259 -18.06 -19.35 -0.90
N ILE A 260 -18.44 -19.62 0.35
CA ILE A 260 -18.48 -20.99 0.91
C ILE A 260 -19.89 -21.55 0.68
N VAL A 261 -20.01 -22.69 -0.01
CA VAL A 261 -21.30 -23.31 -0.36
C VAL A 261 -21.62 -24.59 0.42
N ALA A 262 -20.63 -25.18 1.08
CA ALA A 262 -20.83 -26.27 2.02
C ALA A 262 -19.70 -26.36 3.05
N LEU A 263 -19.94 -27.07 4.14
CA LEU A 263 -19.01 -27.29 5.23
C LEU A 263 -19.00 -28.76 5.64
N GLN A 264 -17.84 -29.26 6.07
CA GLN A 264 -17.70 -30.60 6.67
C GLN A 264 -16.63 -30.58 7.75
N VAL A 265 -16.81 -31.37 8.81
CA VAL A 265 -15.78 -31.53 9.87
C VAL A 265 -15.15 -32.91 9.73
N LEU A 266 -13.82 -32.93 9.66
CA LEU A 266 -13.02 -34.15 9.75
C LEU A 266 -12.31 -34.21 11.10
N THR A 267 -12.36 -35.38 11.73
CA THR A 267 -11.61 -35.72 12.93
C THR A 267 -10.69 -36.91 12.66
N ASP A 268 -9.69 -37.11 13.50
CA ASP A 268 -8.67 -38.16 13.35
C ASP A 268 -7.84 -38.06 12.06
N VAL A 269 -7.60 -36.84 11.57
CA VAL A 269 -6.77 -36.60 10.39
C VAL A 269 -5.29 -36.75 10.76
N THR A 270 -4.52 -37.46 9.94
CA THR A 270 -3.07 -37.62 10.19
C THR A 270 -2.32 -36.33 9.88
N THR A 271 -1.33 -35.96 10.70
CA THR A 271 -0.53 -34.73 10.53
C THR A 271 0.06 -34.59 9.12
N GLY A 272 0.46 -35.71 8.50
CA GLY A 272 1.06 -35.71 7.16
C GLY A 272 0.10 -35.44 6.00
N THR A 273 -1.22 -35.54 6.22
CA THR A 273 -2.27 -35.34 5.20
C THR A 273 -3.23 -34.21 5.56
N ILE A 274 -2.96 -33.47 6.64
CA ILE A 274 -3.94 -32.57 7.24
C ILE A 274 -4.44 -31.47 6.29
N TYR A 275 -3.53 -30.93 5.47
CA TYR A 275 -3.85 -29.92 4.48
C TYR A 275 -4.41 -30.49 3.17
N SER A 276 -4.33 -31.80 2.92
CA SER A 276 -4.92 -32.42 1.72
C SER A 276 -6.19 -33.22 2.02
N ALA A 277 -6.58 -33.36 3.30
CA ALA A 277 -7.64 -34.26 3.72
C ALA A 277 -9.02 -33.90 3.17
N CYS A 278 -9.33 -32.60 3.06
CA CYS A 278 -10.60 -32.14 2.52
C CYS A 278 -10.74 -32.46 1.02
N GLU A 279 -9.64 -32.55 0.29
CA GLU A 279 -9.63 -32.72 -1.17
C GLU A 279 -10.04 -34.13 -1.60
N GLU A 280 -10.02 -35.10 -0.68
CA GLU A 280 -10.51 -36.46 -0.89
C GLU A 280 -12.04 -36.55 -0.80
N LEU A 281 -12.72 -35.49 -0.35
CA LEU A 281 -14.18 -35.42 -0.29
C LEU A 281 -14.79 -35.33 -1.70
N GLU A 282 -15.97 -35.93 -1.86
CA GLU A 282 -16.70 -35.88 -3.12
C GLU A 282 -17.67 -34.67 -3.13
N PRO A 283 -17.76 -33.92 -4.25
CA PRO A 283 -16.97 -34.08 -5.48
C PRO A 283 -15.50 -33.66 -5.31
N GLN A 284 -14.58 -34.47 -5.85
CA GLN A 284 -13.13 -34.21 -5.72
C GLN A 284 -12.73 -32.87 -6.37
N GLY A 285 -11.91 -32.08 -5.68
CA GLY A 285 -11.37 -30.81 -6.16
C GLY A 285 -12.21 -29.57 -5.84
N GLU A 286 -13.42 -29.72 -5.29
CA GLU A 286 -14.27 -28.58 -4.85
C GLU A 286 -14.14 -28.27 -3.35
N TRP A 287 -13.55 -29.19 -2.59
CA TRP A 287 -13.34 -29.09 -1.15
C TRP A 287 -11.91 -28.68 -0.84
N GLU A 288 -11.75 -27.75 0.09
CA GLU A 288 -10.45 -27.25 0.52
C GLU A 288 -10.33 -27.17 2.05
N THR A 289 -9.09 -27.36 2.51
CA THR A 289 -8.71 -27.14 3.90
C THR A 289 -8.35 -25.65 4.08
N PRO A 290 -8.98 -24.92 5.02
CA PRO A 290 -8.59 -23.57 5.40
C PRO A 290 -7.11 -23.53 5.83
N GLY A 291 -6.54 -22.33 5.86
CA GLY A 291 -5.12 -22.13 6.21
C GLY A 291 -4.73 -22.50 7.65
N PHE A 292 -5.64 -23.06 8.46
CA PHE A 292 -5.45 -23.35 9.88
C PHE A 292 -5.99 -24.73 10.29
N VAL A 293 -5.57 -25.18 11.47
CA VAL A 293 -5.99 -26.45 12.08
C VAL A 293 -6.33 -26.21 13.54
N LEU A 294 -7.44 -26.80 14.01
CA LEU A 294 -7.83 -26.76 15.41
C LEU A 294 -7.17 -27.93 16.17
N LYS A 295 -6.29 -27.63 17.13
CA LYS A 295 -5.66 -28.65 17.99
C LYS A 295 -6.58 -29.00 19.16
N SER A 296 -6.84 -30.28 19.39
CA SER A 296 -7.64 -30.70 20.55
C SER A 296 -6.86 -30.51 21.86
N SER A 297 -7.58 -30.10 22.91
CA SER A 297 -7.01 -29.85 24.24
C SER A 297 -6.41 -31.10 24.92
N GLU A 298 -6.73 -32.31 24.46
CA GLU A 298 -6.19 -33.57 25.00
C GLU A 298 -4.86 -34.01 24.36
N GLY A 299 -4.49 -33.47 23.19
CA GLY A 299 -3.24 -33.81 22.47
C GLY A 299 -1.97 -33.15 23.04
N ALA A 300 -2.09 -32.07 23.81
CA ALA A 300 -0.94 -31.36 24.37
C ALA A 300 -0.21 -32.13 25.50
N ALA A 301 -0.79 -33.21 26.02
CA ALA A 301 -0.29 -33.91 27.21
C ALA A 301 0.29 -35.33 26.96
N ALA A 302 0.20 -35.89 25.76
CA ALA A 302 0.77 -37.22 25.48
C ALA A 302 1.02 -37.45 23.99
N ASN A 303 2.10 -38.15 23.65
CA ASN A 303 2.38 -38.75 22.33
C ASN A 303 1.22 -39.64 21.82
N SER A 304 0.12 -39.06 21.36
CA SER A 304 -0.92 -39.74 20.58
C SER A 304 -1.06 -39.05 19.23
N ASP A 305 -0.78 -39.79 18.17
CA ASP A 305 -0.72 -39.33 16.77
C ASP A 305 -2.07 -38.87 16.16
N SER A 306 -3.11 -38.55 16.94
CA SER A 306 -4.32 -37.91 16.41
C SER A 306 -5.26 -37.36 17.50
N SER A 307 -5.64 -36.09 17.34
CA SER A 307 -7.06 -35.69 17.26
C SER A 307 -7.22 -34.22 16.84
N ASP A 308 -6.45 -33.77 15.82
CA ASP A 308 -6.67 -32.47 15.21
C ASP A 308 -8.02 -32.43 14.48
N ILE A 309 -8.68 -31.28 14.51
CA ILE A 309 -9.96 -31.03 13.85
C ILE A 309 -9.71 -30.18 12.61
N VAL A 310 -10.26 -30.62 11.48
CA VAL A 310 -10.19 -29.90 10.21
C VAL A 310 -11.60 -29.52 9.78
N ILE A 311 -11.84 -28.23 9.58
CA ILE A 311 -13.09 -27.70 9.01
C ILE A 311 -12.87 -27.60 7.51
N CYS A 312 -13.47 -28.46 6.72
CA CYS A 312 -13.44 -28.39 5.25
C CYS A 312 -14.49 -27.42 4.74
N VAL A 313 -14.12 -26.59 3.77
CA VAL A 313 -15.03 -25.68 3.07
C VAL A 313 -15.16 -26.13 1.61
N GLN A 314 -16.37 -26.12 1.06
CA GLN A 314 -16.61 -26.35 -0.36
C GLN A 314 -16.84 -25.00 -1.05
N ARG A 315 -16.26 -24.81 -2.22
CA ARG A 315 -16.40 -23.59 -3.03
C ARG A 315 -16.83 -23.94 -4.46
N PRO A 316 -17.57 -23.06 -5.14
CA PRO A 316 -17.93 -23.27 -6.54
C PRO A 316 -16.70 -23.16 -7.44
N VAL A 317 -16.77 -23.79 -8.61
CA VAL A 317 -15.76 -23.63 -9.69
C VAL A 317 -15.85 -22.25 -10.33
N ALA A 318 -14.75 -21.77 -10.92
CA ALA A 318 -14.62 -20.40 -11.46
C ALA A 318 -15.69 -20.02 -12.50
N ASN A 319 -16.23 -21.00 -13.24
CA ASN A 319 -17.24 -20.77 -14.28
C ASN A 319 -18.68 -20.99 -13.83
N ALA A 320 -18.92 -21.22 -12.53
CA ALA A 320 -20.25 -21.43 -12.01
C ALA A 320 -20.98 -20.08 -11.94
N THR A 321 -22.12 -19.97 -12.64
CA THR A 321 -22.94 -18.75 -12.74
C THR A 321 -24.32 -18.93 -12.10
N GLY A 322 -24.95 -17.80 -11.75
CA GLY A 322 -26.29 -17.73 -11.16
C GLY A 322 -26.29 -17.71 -9.64
N SER A 323 -27.42 -18.09 -9.03
CA SER A 323 -27.62 -17.94 -7.59
C SER A 323 -27.17 -19.17 -6.80
N PHE A 324 -26.33 -18.97 -5.79
CA PHE A 324 -25.83 -20.02 -4.89
C PHE A 324 -26.44 -19.90 -3.49
N SER A 325 -26.61 -21.05 -2.83
CA SER A 325 -26.79 -21.08 -1.38
C SER A 325 -25.41 -21.00 -0.74
N VAL A 326 -25.12 -19.89 -0.06
CA VAL A 326 -23.81 -19.59 0.50
C VAL A 326 -23.88 -19.41 2.01
N LEU A 327 -22.76 -19.65 2.68
CA LEU A 327 -22.63 -19.45 4.12
C LEU A 327 -22.76 -17.96 4.41
N THR A 328 -23.68 -17.57 5.29
CA THR A 328 -23.88 -16.17 5.70
C THR A 328 -23.47 -15.94 7.15
N ASP A 329 -23.52 -16.98 7.98
CA ASP A 329 -23.06 -16.92 9.37
C ASP A 329 -22.66 -18.33 9.82
N ILE A 330 -21.80 -18.43 10.84
CA ILE A 330 -21.38 -19.71 11.43
C ILE A 330 -21.06 -19.54 12.91
N ASN A 331 -21.57 -20.42 13.76
CA ASN A 331 -21.15 -20.52 15.15
C ASN A 331 -20.44 -21.85 15.42
N VAL A 332 -19.30 -21.81 16.11
CA VAL A 332 -18.58 -23.01 16.56
C VAL A 332 -18.84 -23.23 18.05
N VAL A 333 -19.45 -24.37 18.38
CA VAL A 333 -19.77 -24.74 19.77
C VAL A 333 -19.25 -26.13 20.10
N LEU A 334 -19.21 -26.49 21.38
CA LEU A 334 -18.87 -27.86 21.79
C LEU A 334 -19.88 -28.86 21.20
N ALA A 335 -19.44 -30.08 20.87
CA ALA A 335 -20.33 -31.10 20.29
C ALA A 335 -21.61 -31.36 21.10
N THR A 336 -21.55 -31.17 22.42
CA THR A 336 -22.69 -31.37 23.34
C THR A 336 -23.65 -30.18 23.44
N ASP A 337 -23.23 -29.01 22.97
CA ASP A 337 -23.98 -27.77 23.15
C ASP A 337 -25.06 -27.62 22.06
N SER A 338 -26.11 -26.87 22.40
CA SER A 338 -27.15 -26.49 21.44
C SER A 338 -26.70 -25.30 20.61
N CYS A 339 -27.01 -25.31 19.31
CA CYS A 339 -26.82 -24.14 18.47
C CYS A 339 -27.65 -22.94 18.98
N PRO A 340 -27.16 -21.71 18.81
CA PRO A 340 -27.95 -20.50 19.04
C PRO A 340 -29.26 -20.51 18.23
N GLU A 341 -30.28 -19.78 18.70
CA GLU A 341 -31.51 -19.59 17.92
C GLU A 341 -31.16 -18.77 16.68
N ALA A 342 -31.33 -19.38 15.50
CA ALA A 342 -31.14 -18.70 14.21
C ALA A 342 -32.17 -17.59 14.01
N GLU A 343 -31.84 -16.58 13.21
CA GLU A 343 -32.82 -15.56 12.83
C GLU A 343 -34.04 -16.19 12.11
N ASP A 344 -35.23 -15.62 12.31
CA ASP A 344 -36.55 -16.18 11.91
C ASP A 344 -36.71 -16.48 10.38
N SER A 345 -35.71 -16.18 9.55
CA SER A 345 -35.66 -16.41 8.10
C SER A 345 -34.44 -17.18 7.56
N ALA A 346 -33.45 -17.54 8.38
CA ALA A 346 -32.23 -18.21 7.92
C ALA A 346 -32.42 -19.74 7.81
N ASN A 347 -31.88 -20.36 6.75
CA ASN A 347 -31.79 -21.82 6.67
C ASN A 347 -30.55 -22.25 7.46
N SER A 348 -30.71 -22.99 8.56
CA SER A 348 -29.59 -23.40 9.41
C SER A 348 -29.31 -24.90 9.34
N THR A 349 -28.03 -25.26 9.39
CA THR A 349 -27.56 -26.65 9.44
C THR A 349 -26.61 -26.88 10.61
N GLU A 350 -26.80 -27.98 11.34
CA GLU A 350 -25.87 -28.43 12.37
C GLU A 350 -24.92 -29.50 11.79
N ILE A 351 -23.61 -29.25 11.84
CA ILE A 351 -22.56 -30.18 11.43
C ILE A 351 -21.82 -30.61 12.69
N THR A 352 -22.09 -31.82 13.16
CA THR A 352 -21.58 -32.32 14.46
C THR A 352 -20.48 -33.34 14.26
N SER A 353 -19.32 -33.12 14.89
CA SER A 353 -18.31 -34.14 15.11
C SER A 353 -18.37 -34.66 16.56
N ASP A 354 -17.44 -35.52 16.93
CA ASP A 354 -17.27 -35.98 18.31
C ASP A 354 -16.69 -34.92 19.25
N GLN A 355 -16.11 -33.84 18.71
CA GLN A 355 -15.45 -32.78 19.49
C GLN A 355 -16.19 -31.43 19.39
N ILE A 356 -16.57 -31.01 18.19
CA ILE A 356 -17.20 -29.70 17.93
C ILE A 356 -18.51 -29.85 17.17
N LYS A 357 -19.31 -28.80 17.17
CA LYS A 357 -20.48 -28.63 16.32
C LYS A 357 -20.41 -27.26 15.64
N LEU A 358 -20.57 -27.26 14.32
CA LEU A 358 -20.76 -26.04 13.52
C LEU A 358 -22.27 -25.79 13.35
N CYS A 359 -22.69 -24.58 13.66
CA CYS A 359 -24.04 -24.07 13.50
C CYS A 359 -24.00 -23.06 12.35
N ALA A 360 -24.21 -23.53 11.12
CA ALA A 360 -24.05 -22.74 9.92
C ALA A 360 -25.40 -22.19 9.44
N GLU A 361 -25.43 -20.92 9.07
CA GLU A 361 -26.58 -20.25 8.44
C GLU A 361 -26.30 -20.01 6.97
N TRP A 362 -27.32 -20.22 6.14
CA TRP A 362 -27.23 -20.16 4.69
C TRP A 362 -28.22 -19.15 4.09
N GLY A 363 -27.72 -18.33 3.17
CA GLY A 363 -28.48 -17.38 2.37
C GLY A 363 -28.34 -17.64 0.87
N ILE A 364 -29.23 -17.06 0.06
CA ILE A 364 -29.13 -17.12 -1.41
C ILE A 364 -28.50 -15.82 -1.88
N VAL A 365 -27.37 -15.92 -2.60
CA VAL A 365 -26.69 -14.78 -3.23
C VAL A 365 -26.68 -15.01 -4.74
N ASP A 366 -27.03 -13.98 -5.50
CA ASP A 366 -26.94 -14.00 -6.97
C ASP A 366 -25.60 -13.38 -7.39
N PHE A 367 -24.95 -13.99 -8.39
CA PHE A 367 -23.60 -13.62 -8.83
C PHE A 367 -23.54 -13.23 -10.31
N GLY A 368 -24.64 -12.69 -10.85
CA GLY A 368 -24.72 -12.25 -12.25
C GLY A 368 -24.58 -13.38 -13.30
N ASP A 369 -24.85 -13.03 -14.57
CA ASP A 369 -24.51 -13.86 -15.73
C ASP A 369 -23.15 -13.38 -16.27
N SER A 370 -22.08 -14.15 -16.02
CA SER A 370 -20.71 -13.78 -16.40
C SER A 370 -20.56 -13.52 -17.91
N ASN A 371 -20.38 -12.25 -18.27
CA ASN A 371 -19.91 -11.83 -19.59
C ASN A 371 -18.73 -10.86 -19.53
N SER A 372 -18.14 -10.65 -18.34
CA SER A 372 -16.93 -9.87 -18.13
C SER A 372 -15.87 -10.72 -17.42
N ASN A 373 -14.60 -10.45 -17.68
CA ASN A 373 -13.42 -11.03 -17.02
C ASN A 373 -13.30 -10.60 -15.52
N SER A 374 -14.42 -10.37 -14.83
CA SER A 374 -14.45 -9.98 -13.42
C SER A 374 -14.48 -11.21 -12.51
N SER A 375 -13.85 -11.11 -11.35
CA SER A 375 -13.92 -12.13 -10.30
C SER A 375 -15.37 -12.26 -9.80
N ILE A 376 -15.77 -13.50 -9.48
CA ILE A 376 -17.14 -13.86 -9.02
C ILE A 376 -17.63 -12.92 -7.90
N SER A 377 -16.75 -12.37 -7.06
CA SER A 377 -17.13 -11.53 -5.93
C SER A 377 -17.81 -10.20 -6.29
N SER A 378 -17.44 -9.55 -7.41
CA SER A 378 -17.92 -8.20 -7.75
C SER A 378 -19.42 -8.11 -8.10
N ASP A 379 -20.05 -9.23 -8.47
CA ASP A 379 -21.46 -9.28 -8.89
C ASP A 379 -22.42 -9.75 -7.77
N ALA A 380 -21.92 -9.94 -6.54
CA ALA A 380 -22.71 -10.49 -5.45
C ALA A 380 -23.80 -9.52 -4.97
N THR A 381 -25.05 -9.98 -4.92
CA THR A 381 -26.20 -9.14 -4.52
C THR A 381 -26.36 -8.91 -3.00
N SER A 382 -25.63 -9.66 -2.17
CA SER A 382 -25.67 -9.53 -0.70
C SER A 382 -24.45 -10.18 -0.06
N SER A 383 -24.25 -9.96 1.25
CA SER A 383 -23.08 -10.44 1.96
C SER A 383 -23.04 -11.96 2.13
N PHE A 384 -21.82 -12.50 2.26
CA PHE A 384 -21.54 -13.91 2.51
C PHE A 384 -20.21 -14.10 3.25
N VAL A 385 -20.03 -15.22 3.95
CA VAL A 385 -18.76 -15.58 4.57
C VAL A 385 -17.75 -15.98 3.49
N ALA A 386 -16.73 -15.14 3.32
CA ALA A 386 -15.67 -15.33 2.35
C ALA A 386 -14.55 -16.22 2.89
N GLU A 387 -14.16 -16.04 4.15
CA GLU A 387 -13.00 -16.72 4.75
C GLU A 387 -13.25 -17.19 6.18
N LEU A 388 -12.57 -18.26 6.57
CA LEU A 388 -12.45 -18.71 7.96
C LEU A 388 -10.99 -18.60 8.40
N ALA A 389 -10.73 -18.15 9.62
CA ALA A 389 -9.39 -18.03 10.18
C ALA A 389 -9.33 -18.46 11.66
N LEU A 390 -8.11 -18.61 12.18
CA LEU A 390 -7.83 -18.97 13.57
C LEU A 390 -7.09 -17.84 14.26
N TYR A 391 -7.53 -17.48 15.46
CA TYR A 391 -6.86 -16.52 16.32
C TYR A 391 -6.49 -17.14 17.67
N GLU A 392 -5.23 -16.98 18.06
CA GLU A 392 -4.67 -17.50 19.32
C GLU A 392 -4.10 -16.35 20.16
N THR A 393 -4.50 -16.28 21.42
CA THR A 393 -4.06 -15.19 22.32
C THR A 393 -3.87 -15.67 23.75
N SER A 394 -3.10 -14.94 24.57
CA SER A 394 -2.91 -15.32 25.98
C SER A 394 -4.22 -15.20 26.76
N GLN A 395 -4.36 -15.94 27.86
CA GLN A 395 -5.56 -15.83 28.70
C GLN A 395 -5.81 -14.39 29.23
N ALA A 396 -4.76 -13.60 29.46
CA ALA A 396 -4.90 -12.24 29.96
C ALA A 396 -5.44 -11.30 28.89
N GLU A 397 -4.93 -11.42 27.66
CA GLU A 397 -5.38 -10.64 26.50
C GLU A 397 -6.78 -11.10 26.05
N GLY A 398 -7.01 -12.42 25.98
CA GLY A 398 -8.31 -13.04 25.69
C GLY A 398 -9.43 -12.65 26.66
N ALA A 399 -9.12 -12.24 27.90
CA ALA A 399 -10.12 -11.80 28.86
C ALA A 399 -10.70 -10.40 28.58
N ASP A 400 -9.97 -9.58 27.83
CA ASP A 400 -10.40 -8.26 27.39
C ASP A 400 -11.15 -8.30 26.04
N PHE A 401 -11.15 -9.46 25.36
CA PHE A 401 -12.00 -9.70 24.19
C PHE A 401 -13.46 -9.76 24.60
N ASN A 402 -14.21 -8.73 24.23
CA ASN A 402 -15.65 -8.86 24.12
C ASN A 402 -15.93 -9.56 22.78
N ILE A 403 -16.72 -10.63 22.78
CA ILE A 403 -17.08 -11.39 21.55
C ILE A 403 -17.68 -10.46 20.47
N SER A 404 -18.16 -9.27 20.87
CA SER A 404 -18.71 -8.24 19.96
C SER A 404 -17.77 -7.05 19.66
N SER A 405 -16.52 -7.05 20.12
CA SER A 405 -15.58 -5.97 19.76
C SER A 405 -14.14 -6.44 19.70
N THR A 406 -13.43 -5.93 18.69
CA THR A 406 -11.96 -5.83 18.56
C THR A 406 -11.24 -7.05 17.98
N VAL A 407 -11.46 -7.30 16.70
CA VAL A 407 -10.34 -7.50 15.75
C VAL A 407 -10.62 -6.48 14.65
N PRO A 408 -9.64 -5.71 14.15
CA PRO A 408 -9.89 -4.87 12.99
C PRO A 408 -10.52 -5.72 11.87
N GLY A 409 -11.56 -5.19 11.23
CA GLY A 409 -12.29 -5.80 10.12
C GLY A 409 -13.61 -6.49 10.46
N ASP A 410 -14.40 -6.81 9.42
CA ASP A 410 -15.71 -7.45 9.57
C ASP A 410 -15.62 -8.96 9.84
N TRP A 411 -15.12 -9.28 11.05
CA TRP A 411 -14.95 -10.64 11.54
C TRP A 411 -15.96 -10.99 12.63
N ASP A 412 -16.68 -12.08 12.42
CA ASP A 412 -17.47 -12.72 13.47
C ASP A 412 -16.56 -13.65 14.30
N VAL A 413 -16.40 -13.33 15.58
CA VAL A 413 -15.67 -14.18 16.54
C VAL A 413 -16.57 -15.32 17.00
N VAL A 414 -16.21 -16.55 16.63
CA VAL A 414 -17.07 -17.72 16.82
C VAL A 414 -16.30 -18.84 17.54
N GLY A 415 -16.89 -19.35 18.63
CA GLY A 415 -16.26 -20.36 19.49
C GLY A 415 -15.17 -19.80 20.41
N ASN A 416 -14.96 -20.49 21.54
CA ASN A 416 -13.91 -20.18 22.52
C ASN A 416 -13.44 -21.50 23.13
N GLU A 417 -12.35 -22.04 22.60
CA GLU A 417 -11.73 -23.24 23.16
C GLU A 417 -10.51 -22.89 24.00
N PHE A 418 -10.39 -23.60 25.12
CA PHE A 418 -9.28 -23.42 26.05
C PHE A 418 -8.23 -24.50 25.85
N THR A 419 -7.05 -24.11 25.36
CA THR A 419 -5.90 -24.99 25.16
C THR A 419 -4.78 -24.64 26.16
N GLY A 420 -5.03 -24.84 27.46
CA GLY A 420 -3.99 -24.70 28.47
C GLY A 420 -3.72 -23.27 28.93
N THR A 421 -2.85 -22.51 28.27
CA THR A 421 -2.55 -21.09 28.63
C THR A 421 -2.95 -20.08 27.55
N VAL A 422 -3.41 -20.59 26.41
CA VAL A 422 -3.82 -19.83 25.22
C VAL A 422 -5.33 -20.01 25.04
N GLN A 423 -6.01 -18.96 24.60
CA GLN A 423 -7.39 -19.00 24.13
C GLN A 423 -7.39 -19.02 22.60
N THR A 424 -8.24 -19.87 22.03
CA THR A 424 -8.36 -20.05 20.59
C THR A 424 -9.77 -19.66 20.13
N PHE A 425 -9.85 -18.79 19.13
CA PHE A 425 -11.06 -18.29 18.51
C PHE A 425 -11.08 -18.67 17.02
N VAL A 426 -12.23 -19.08 16.50
CA VAL A 426 -12.44 -19.16 15.05
C VAL A 426 -13.04 -17.83 14.60
N LEU A 427 -12.53 -17.28 13.51
CA LEU A 427 -13.01 -16.03 12.94
C LEU A 427 -13.66 -16.34 11.59
N ALA A 428 -14.82 -15.74 11.32
CA ALA A 428 -15.46 -15.78 10.00
C ALA A 428 -15.49 -14.36 9.40
N ARG A 429 -14.91 -14.18 8.22
CA ARG A 429 -14.89 -12.89 7.51
C ARG A 429 -16.03 -12.84 6.51
N LYS A 430 -16.83 -11.79 6.55
CA LYS A 430 -17.87 -11.53 5.56
C LYS A 430 -17.33 -10.68 4.41
N TYR A 431 -17.73 -11.03 3.19
CA TYR A 431 -17.73 -10.13 2.05
C TYR A 431 -19.04 -9.36 2.10
N GLU A 432 -18.97 -8.03 2.12
CA GLU A 432 -20.15 -7.17 2.01
C GLU A 432 -20.08 -6.40 0.69
N PRO A 433 -21.08 -6.57 -0.21
CA PRO A 433 -21.25 -5.65 -1.32
C PRO A 433 -21.54 -4.27 -0.73
N PHE A 434 -20.75 -3.29 -1.10
CA PHE A 434 -21.04 -1.91 -0.75
C PHE A 434 -22.24 -1.45 -1.62
N GLU A 435 -23.19 -0.70 -1.05
CA GLU A 435 -24.31 -0.11 -1.79
C GLU A 435 -24.17 1.41 -1.77
N LEU A 436 -23.72 1.98 -2.89
CA LEU A 436 -23.73 3.43 -3.13
C LEU A 436 -25.16 3.98 -3.02
N ASP A 437 -25.48 4.66 -1.91
CA ASP A 437 -26.79 5.27 -1.68
C ASP A 437 -26.98 6.52 -2.57
N THR A 438 -27.29 6.26 -3.84
CA THR A 438 -27.60 7.26 -4.87
C THR A 438 -28.89 8.04 -4.58
N THR A 439 -29.62 7.74 -3.50
CA THR A 439 -30.89 8.41 -3.18
C THR A 439 -30.72 9.76 -2.49
N SER A 440 -29.49 10.18 -2.15
CA SER A 440 -29.19 11.54 -1.69
C SER A 440 -29.12 12.59 -2.82
N SER A 441 -29.87 12.38 -3.92
CA SER A 441 -30.32 13.47 -4.79
C SER A 441 -31.14 14.46 -3.95
N SER A 442 -30.44 15.41 -3.35
CA SER A 442 -31.02 16.44 -2.52
C SER A 442 -32.01 17.23 -3.38
N SER A 443 -33.29 16.95 -3.17
CA SER A 443 -34.39 17.79 -3.62
C SER A 443 -34.39 19.08 -2.78
N GLY A 444 -33.36 19.89 -2.95
CA GLY A 444 -33.08 21.07 -2.14
C GLY A 444 -32.24 22.10 -2.88
N SER A 445 -32.92 22.94 -3.67
CA SER A 445 -32.46 24.26 -4.12
C SER A 445 -31.23 24.32 -5.03
N SER A 446 -31.47 24.77 -6.27
CA SER A 446 -30.47 25.43 -7.11
C SER A 446 -29.67 26.46 -6.30
N ASP A 447 -28.35 26.31 -6.23
CA ASP A 447 -27.33 27.34 -6.44
C ASP A 447 -25.92 26.72 -6.24
N ASN A 448 -25.15 26.65 -7.34
CA ASN A 448 -23.72 26.30 -7.45
C ASN A 448 -23.28 24.84 -7.13
N GLU A 449 -23.67 23.86 -7.96
CA GLU A 449 -22.83 22.65 -8.13
C GLU A 449 -21.54 23.05 -8.84
N VAL A 450 -20.41 23.04 -8.14
CA VAL A 450 -19.10 23.03 -8.80
C VAL A 450 -19.02 21.73 -9.59
N SER A 451 -18.75 21.84 -10.89
CA SER A 451 -18.63 20.68 -11.79
C SER A 451 -17.66 19.66 -11.19
N SER A 452 -18.07 18.39 -11.12
CA SER A 452 -17.21 17.28 -10.72
C SER A 452 -16.10 16.97 -11.73
N SER A 453 -16.06 17.73 -12.83
CA SER A 453 -15.13 17.55 -13.94
C SER A 453 -14.37 18.82 -14.33
N VAL A 454 -13.20 18.60 -14.91
CA VAL A 454 -12.32 19.58 -15.55
C VAL A 454 -12.04 19.18 -16.99
N GLU A 455 -11.76 20.13 -17.86
CA GLU A 455 -11.55 19.86 -19.29
C GLU A 455 -10.06 19.61 -19.60
N ALA A 456 -9.77 18.62 -20.43
CA ALA A 456 -8.46 18.46 -21.06
C ALA A 456 -8.20 19.57 -22.11
N ILE A 457 -6.95 19.74 -22.51
CA ILE A 457 -6.57 20.64 -23.60
C ILE A 457 -6.42 19.87 -24.91
N ALA A 458 -7.19 20.25 -25.93
CA ALA A 458 -7.00 19.75 -27.30
C ALA A 458 -5.91 20.53 -28.03
N SER A 459 -5.02 19.80 -28.73
CA SER A 459 -4.03 20.41 -29.61
C SER A 459 -4.72 21.18 -30.76
N ASN A 460 -4.04 22.18 -31.33
CA ASN A 460 -4.57 22.96 -32.46
C ASN A 460 -4.88 22.10 -33.71
N SER A 461 -4.33 20.89 -33.82
CA SER A 461 -4.66 19.93 -34.88
C SER A 461 -5.79 18.96 -34.51
N SER A 462 -6.29 18.98 -33.26
CA SER A 462 -7.26 18.02 -32.71
C SER A 462 -6.78 16.56 -32.78
N GLU A 463 -5.46 16.36 -32.78
CA GLU A 463 -4.84 15.02 -32.87
C GLU A 463 -4.35 14.52 -31.50
N THR A 464 -4.38 15.35 -30.46
CA THR A 464 -3.89 14.98 -29.13
C THR A 464 -4.63 15.78 -28.06
N LEU A 465 -5.10 15.10 -27.00
CA LEU A 465 -5.45 15.72 -25.74
C LEU A 465 -4.25 15.69 -24.79
N THR A 466 -4.10 16.74 -23.99
CA THR A 466 -3.12 16.80 -22.90
C THR A 466 -3.78 17.34 -21.64
N PHE A 467 -3.32 16.89 -20.48
CA PHE A 467 -3.74 17.42 -19.19
C PHE A 467 -2.56 17.41 -18.21
N LYS A 468 -2.19 18.58 -17.71
CA LYS A 468 -1.03 18.78 -16.84
C LYS A 468 -1.45 19.05 -15.39
N VAL A 469 -0.95 18.22 -14.48
CA VAL A 469 -1.14 18.36 -13.04
C VAL A 469 0.16 18.77 -12.37
N LEU A 470 0.13 19.82 -11.55
CA LEU A 470 1.23 20.18 -10.65
C LEU A 470 0.93 19.65 -9.24
N GLN A 471 1.73 18.69 -8.78
CA GLN A 471 1.66 18.15 -7.43
C GLN A 471 2.52 19.01 -6.48
N ILE A 472 1.92 19.44 -5.38
CA ILE A 472 2.56 20.22 -4.32
C ILE A 472 2.45 19.43 -3.01
N ALA A 473 3.57 18.91 -2.51
CA ALA A 473 3.65 18.12 -1.28
C ALA A 473 4.37 18.88 -0.16
N ASP A 474 3.93 18.69 1.09
CA ASP A 474 4.68 19.02 2.30
C ASP A 474 5.09 20.51 2.40
N MET A 475 4.10 21.41 2.35
CA MET A 475 4.36 22.85 2.47
C MET A 475 4.59 23.29 3.92
N HIS A 476 3.82 22.73 4.86
CA HIS A 476 3.80 23.10 6.30
C HIS A 476 3.68 24.60 6.54
N LEU A 477 2.77 25.28 5.83
CA LEU A 477 2.56 26.70 6.07
C LEU A 477 2.05 26.94 7.50
N THR A 478 2.73 27.81 8.23
CA THR A 478 2.34 28.24 9.56
C THR A 478 1.44 29.48 9.52
N GLY A 479 1.41 30.18 8.37
CA GLY A 479 0.79 31.49 8.20
C GLY A 479 1.67 32.64 8.68
N ASN A 480 2.85 32.35 9.25
CA ASN A 480 3.83 33.36 9.58
C ASN A 480 4.87 33.45 8.44
N PRO A 481 4.83 34.49 7.58
CA PRO A 481 5.76 34.60 6.44
C PRO A 481 7.23 34.68 6.86
N ASP A 482 7.50 35.05 8.11
CA ASP A 482 8.82 35.18 8.71
C ASP A 482 9.24 33.95 9.53
N TYR A 483 8.51 32.83 9.43
CA TYR A 483 8.91 31.59 10.09
C TYR A 483 10.24 31.10 9.48
N ARG A 484 11.29 31.01 10.29
CA ARG A 484 12.64 30.66 9.84
C ARG A 484 12.74 29.18 9.49
N CYS A 485 13.52 28.87 8.47
CA CYS A 485 13.80 27.48 8.10
C CYS A 485 14.58 26.75 9.22
N SER A 486 14.16 25.53 9.53
CA SER A 486 14.97 24.59 10.32
C SER A 486 16.21 24.17 9.55
N ASP A 487 16.02 23.81 8.28
CA ASP A 487 17.08 23.39 7.34
C ASP A 487 17.06 24.32 6.12
N ALA A 488 18.04 25.21 6.03
CA ALA A 488 18.13 26.19 4.94
C ALA A 488 18.87 25.59 3.74
N PRO A 489 18.38 25.81 2.50
CA PRO A 489 19.14 25.49 1.29
C PRO A 489 20.50 26.19 1.28
N SER A 490 21.50 25.56 0.67
CA SER A 490 22.86 26.09 0.59
C SER A 490 22.94 27.43 -0.15
N THR A 491 22.07 27.64 -1.15
CA THR A 491 21.94 28.91 -1.88
C THR A 491 20.48 29.24 -2.14
N ILE A 492 20.16 30.53 -2.22
CA ILE A 492 18.82 31.01 -2.58
C ILE A 492 18.97 32.06 -3.68
N ARG A 493 18.23 31.91 -4.78
CA ARG A 493 18.29 32.82 -5.93
C ARG A 493 17.84 34.23 -5.53
N ALA A 494 18.56 35.25 -5.99
CA ALA A 494 18.25 36.65 -5.68
C ALA A 494 16.85 37.09 -6.14
N SER A 495 16.36 36.53 -7.26
CA SER A 495 14.99 36.76 -7.74
C SER A 495 13.95 36.26 -6.74
N LEU A 496 14.19 35.09 -6.15
CA LEU A 496 13.29 34.47 -5.20
C LEU A 496 13.31 35.18 -3.84
N LEU A 497 14.48 35.63 -3.37
CA LEU A 497 14.59 36.48 -2.17
C LEU A 497 13.77 37.76 -2.31
N ALA A 498 13.85 38.43 -3.47
CA ALA A 498 13.08 39.63 -3.76
C ALA A 498 11.56 39.37 -3.78
N ALA A 499 11.14 38.27 -4.41
CA ALA A 499 9.74 37.85 -4.43
C ALA A 499 9.22 37.52 -3.02
N ALA A 500 9.97 36.73 -2.25
CA ALA A 500 9.63 36.39 -0.87
C ALA A 500 9.55 37.62 0.05
N SER A 501 10.39 38.63 -0.17
CA SER A 501 10.32 39.90 0.58
C SER A 501 9.02 40.67 0.32
N THR A 502 8.57 40.67 -0.93
CA THR A 502 7.29 41.28 -1.32
C THR A 502 6.12 40.50 -0.71
N ILE A 503 6.13 39.18 -0.88
CA ILE A 503 5.09 38.29 -0.34
C ILE A 503 5.03 38.38 1.19
N ALA A 504 6.17 38.49 1.88
CA ALA A 504 6.18 38.64 3.32
C ALA A 504 5.56 39.95 3.79
N GLU A 505 5.78 41.07 3.09
CA GLU A 505 5.10 42.34 3.37
C GLU A 505 3.58 42.19 3.19
N GLU A 506 3.14 41.63 2.07
CA GLU A 506 1.71 41.39 1.77
C GLU A 506 1.04 40.54 2.85
N LEU A 507 1.62 39.40 3.20
CA LEU A 507 1.05 38.49 4.20
C LEU A 507 1.00 39.10 5.61
N ARG A 508 1.98 39.93 5.99
CA ARG A 508 1.94 40.67 7.27
C ARG A 508 0.80 41.68 7.28
N GLU A 509 0.56 42.38 6.17
CA GLU A 509 -0.53 43.35 6.04
C GLU A 509 -1.91 42.65 6.09
N GLU A 510 -2.06 41.53 5.38
CA GLU A 510 -3.30 40.73 5.37
C GLU A 510 -3.62 40.14 6.75
N ASN A 511 -2.61 39.65 7.48
CA ASN A 511 -2.76 39.14 8.84
C ASN A 511 -2.83 40.24 9.92
N ASN A 512 -2.86 41.52 9.53
CA ASN A 512 -2.88 42.67 10.45
C ASN A 512 -1.77 42.61 11.51
N SER A 513 -0.58 42.14 11.10
CA SER A 513 0.59 42.01 11.95
C SER A 513 1.07 43.37 12.46
N SER A 514 1.60 43.41 13.68
CA SER A 514 2.20 44.62 14.25
C SER A 514 3.56 44.99 13.62
N SER A 515 4.13 44.10 12.80
CA SER A 515 5.39 44.32 12.08
C SER A 515 5.20 45.34 10.95
N SER A 516 6.09 46.33 10.87
CA SER A 516 6.08 47.39 9.84
C SER A 516 7.23 47.26 8.84
N ALA A 517 7.86 46.09 8.79
CA ALA A 517 8.96 45.81 7.87
C ALA A 517 8.46 45.82 6.42
N ARG A 518 9.06 46.67 5.60
CA ARG A 518 8.75 46.82 4.18
C ARG A 518 9.62 45.91 3.34
N ALA A 519 9.16 45.53 2.15
CA ALA A 519 9.94 44.75 1.22
C ALA A 519 11.23 45.47 0.76
N GLY A 520 12.21 44.65 0.36
CA GLY A 520 13.46 45.08 -0.26
C GLY A 520 14.68 44.89 0.64
N GLU A 521 15.84 44.73 0.00
CA GLU A 521 17.11 44.34 0.63
C GLU A 521 17.53 45.21 1.83
N ASP A 522 17.30 46.52 1.75
CA ASP A 522 17.66 47.46 2.80
C ASP A 522 16.58 47.61 3.90
N ASN A 523 15.35 47.13 3.66
CA ASN A 523 14.19 47.39 4.53
C ASN A 523 13.67 46.14 5.25
N ASP A 524 13.85 44.96 4.66
CA ASP A 524 13.37 43.70 5.19
C ASP A 524 14.51 43.02 5.99
N PRO A 525 14.41 42.93 7.32
CA PRO A 525 15.48 42.37 8.15
C PRO A 525 15.75 40.88 7.86
N MET A 526 14.83 40.20 7.20
CA MET A 526 14.95 38.78 6.82
C MET A 526 15.19 38.59 5.32
N TYR A 527 15.56 39.64 4.58
CA TYR A 527 15.71 39.59 3.13
C TYR A 527 16.64 38.48 2.63
N ASN A 528 17.76 38.25 3.32
CA ASN A 528 18.77 37.24 2.98
C ASN A 528 18.63 35.95 3.79
N GLU A 529 17.53 35.76 4.51
CA GLU A 529 17.31 34.63 5.39
C GLU A 529 16.30 33.64 4.80
N CYS A 530 16.49 32.36 5.09
CA CYS A 530 15.52 31.34 4.74
C CYS A 530 14.29 31.44 5.65
N ARG A 531 13.11 31.56 5.03
CA ARG A 531 11.81 31.70 5.72
C ARG A 531 10.65 31.14 4.90
N GLU A 532 9.49 30.95 5.53
CA GLU A 532 8.25 30.46 4.93
C GLU A 532 7.81 31.23 3.67
N ALA A 533 7.99 32.55 3.61
CA ALA A 533 7.64 33.32 2.41
C ALA A 533 8.38 32.85 1.13
N LEU A 534 9.49 32.12 1.25
CA LEU A 534 10.17 31.48 0.11
C LEU A 534 9.37 30.30 -0.44
N THR A 535 8.66 29.54 0.40
CA THR A 535 7.76 28.46 -0.04
C THR A 535 6.68 29.04 -0.95
N VAL A 536 6.05 30.13 -0.50
CA VAL A 536 4.98 30.80 -1.24
C VAL A 536 5.51 31.43 -2.53
N ALA A 537 6.69 32.04 -2.49
CA ALA A 537 7.35 32.57 -3.68
C ALA A 537 7.70 31.48 -4.70
N PHE A 538 8.15 30.32 -4.21
CA PHE A 538 8.50 29.19 -5.06
C PHE A 538 7.26 28.56 -5.69
N LEU A 539 6.17 28.39 -4.92
CA LEU A 539 4.87 28.00 -5.46
C LEU A 539 4.39 28.96 -6.55
N ASP A 540 4.44 30.27 -6.31
CA ASP A 540 4.06 31.28 -7.31
C ASP A 540 4.90 31.15 -8.60
N GLU A 541 6.21 30.90 -8.49
CA GLU A 541 7.09 30.69 -9.65
C GLU A 541 6.78 29.40 -10.42
N LEU A 542 6.49 28.30 -9.71
CA LEU A 542 6.11 27.02 -10.34
C LEU A 542 4.79 27.14 -11.10
N LEU A 543 3.80 27.82 -10.53
CA LEU A 543 2.52 28.08 -11.19
C LEU A 543 2.71 28.91 -12.48
N ASP A 544 3.64 29.87 -12.46
CA ASP A 544 3.92 30.73 -13.62
C ASP A 544 4.74 30.00 -14.71
N ILE A 545 5.66 29.10 -14.33
CA ILE A 545 6.50 28.31 -15.24
C ILE A 545 5.69 27.19 -15.89
N GLU A 546 4.97 26.40 -15.10
CA GLU A 546 4.29 25.22 -15.59
C GLU A 546 2.95 25.51 -16.26
N GLN A 547 2.26 26.57 -15.82
CA GLN A 547 0.89 26.88 -16.22
C GLN A 547 0.02 25.61 -16.23
N PRO A 548 -0.09 24.94 -15.07
CA PRO A 548 -0.78 23.66 -15.00
C PRO A 548 -2.28 23.82 -15.27
N ASP A 549 -2.87 22.77 -15.81
CA ASP A 549 -4.33 22.67 -15.99
C ASP A 549 -5.02 22.40 -14.65
N PHE A 550 -4.29 21.79 -13.71
CA PHE A 550 -4.77 21.44 -12.40
C PHE A 550 -3.65 21.42 -11.36
N VAL A 551 -3.95 21.79 -10.11
CA VAL A 551 -3.01 21.69 -8.99
C VAL A 551 -3.54 20.73 -7.95
N VAL A 552 -2.71 19.82 -7.46
CA VAL A 552 -3.04 18.94 -6.34
C VAL A 552 -2.10 19.22 -5.17
N PHE A 553 -2.67 19.59 -4.03
CA PHE A 553 -1.91 19.69 -2.79
C PHE A 553 -2.01 18.38 -2.00
N THR A 554 -0.90 17.65 -1.87
CA THR A 554 -0.90 16.25 -1.39
C THR A 554 -0.60 16.11 0.10
N GLY A 555 -1.30 16.89 0.93
CA GLY A 555 -1.23 16.84 2.38
C GLY A 555 -0.08 17.63 2.99
N ASP A 556 -0.17 17.81 4.31
CA ASP A 556 0.67 18.71 5.11
C ASP A 556 0.79 20.10 4.47
N ASN A 557 -0.37 20.60 4.08
CA ASN A 557 -0.54 21.90 3.45
C ASN A 557 -0.22 23.00 4.46
N VAL A 558 -0.64 22.78 5.70
CA VAL A 558 -0.44 23.68 6.84
C VAL A 558 0.06 22.93 8.06
N GLN A 559 0.79 23.63 8.92
CA GLN A 559 1.18 23.13 10.23
C GLN A 559 1.31 24.30 11.20
N THR A 560 0.20 24.70 11.81
CA THR A 560 0.18 25.82 12.74
C THR A 560 0.24 25.34 14.19
N ASP A 561 0.69 26.20 15.09
CA ASP A 561 0.44 25.98 16.52
C ASP A 561 -1.07 26.06 16.79
N LEU A 562 -1.52 25.72 18.01
CA LEU A 562 -2.94 25.75 18.44
C LEU A 562 -3.54 27.18 18.43
N ASP A 563 -3.73 27.72 17.24
CA ASP A 563 -4.25 29.04 16.91
C ASP A 563 -5.08 28.93 15.62
N THR A 564 -6.39 28.83 15.77
CA THR A 564 -7.34 28.66 14.66
C THR A 564 -7.37 29.84 13.70
N THR A 565 -6.95 31.04 14.14
CA THR A 565 -6.89 32.23 13.27
C THR A 565 -5.71 32.11 12.33
N MET A 566 -4.54 31.76 12.87
CA MET A 566 -3.34 31.48 12.05
C MET A 566 -3.55 30.28 11.14
N HIS A 567 -4.24 29.26 11.64
CA HIS A 567 -4.60 28.08 10.86
C HIS A 567 -5.45 28.44 9.63
N THR A 568 -6.53 29.20 9.84
CA THR A 568 -7.38 29.73 8.75
C THR A 568 -6.58 30.60 7.78
N PHE A 569 -5.65 31.41 8.27
CA PHE A 569 -4.82 32.29 7.44
C PHE A 569 -3.84 31.48 6.57
N ALA A 570 -3.18 30.46 7.14
CA ALA A 570 -2.29 29.56 6.41
C ALA A 570 -3.03 28.81 5.29
N MET A 571 -4.23 28.27 5.59
CA MET A 571 -5.10 27.61 4.61
C MET A 571 -5.45 28.53 3.45
N ASN A 572 -5.85 29.77 3.75
CA ASN A 572 -6.16 30.74 2.71
C ASN A 572 -4.94 31.18 1.89
N THR A 573 -3.73 31.08 2.45
CA THR A 573 -2.51 31.56 1.81
C THR A 573 -2.19 30.78 0.53
N PHE A 574 -2.20 29.44 0.57
CA PHE A 574 -1.91 28.64 -0.63
C PHE A 574 -3.11 28.62 -1.61
N ALA A 575 -4.34 28.47 -1.10
CA ALA A 575 -5.54 28.46 -1.93
C ALA A 575 -5.67 29.77 -2.74
N ALA A 576 -5.34 30.92 -2.15
CA ALA A 576 -5.37 32.19 -2.87
C ALA A 576 -4.38 32.27 -4.05
N ARG A 577 -3.29 31.49 -4.05
CA ARG A 577 -2.28 31.52 -5.13
C ARG A 577 -2.82 30.91 -6.42
N VAL A 578 -3.59 29.82 -6.30
CA VAL A 578 -4.24 29.12 -7.41
C VAL A 578 -5.55 29.81 -7.81
N GLU A 579 -6.37 30.22 -6.84
CA GLU A 579 -7.65 30.90 -7.08
C GLU A 579 -7.48 32.22 -7.85
N ARG A 580 -6.49 33.05 -7.48
CA ARG A 580 -6.25 34.33 -8.20
C ARG A 580 -5.74 34.14 -9.62
N ARG A 581 -5.16 32.98 -9.93
CA ARG A 581 -4.72 32.60 -11.28
C ARG A 581 -5.82 31.94 -12.10
N GLY A 582 -6.93 31.58 -11.46
CA GLY A 582 -8.01 30.83 -12.10
C GLY A 582 -7.62 29.42 -12.48
N ILE A 583 -6.72 28.81 -11.71
CA ILE A 583 -6.25 27.43 -11.92
C ILE A 583 -7.11 26.50 -11.06
N PRO A 584 -7.81 25.53 -11.67
CA PRO A 584 -8.50 24.46 -10.95
C PRO A 584 -7.58 23.70 -9.99
N TRP A 585 -8.06 23.36 -8.81
CA TRP A 585 -7.23 22.68 -7.81
C TRP A 585 -8.01 21.77 -6.87
N SER A 586 -7.30 20.87 -6.21
CA SER A 586 -7.81 19.95 -5.19
C SER A 586 -6.71 19.69 -4.14
N ALA A 587 -7.08 19.06 -3.03
CA ALA A 587 -6.19 18.74 -1.94
C ALA A 587 -6.61 17.46 -1.21
N VAL A 588 -5.63 16.74 -0.66
CA VAL A 588 -5.83 15.76 0.41
C VAL A 588 -5.22 16.29 1.70
N PHE A 589 -5.68 15.75 2.84
CA PHE A 589 -5.10 16.06 4.14
C PHE A 589 -3.88 15.21 4.43
N GLY A 590 -2.95 15.79 5.18
CA GLY A 590 -1.87 15.09 5.86
C GLY A 590 -2.05 15.00 7.36
N ASN A 591 -1.04 14.44 8.04
CA ASN A 591 -1.09 14.23 9.48
C ASN A 591 -0.97 15.54 10.26
N HIS A 592 -0.33 16.56 9.69
CA HIS A 592 -0.10 17.85 10.35
C HIS A 592 -1.22 18.87 10.15
N ASP A 593 -2.07 18.71 9.13
CA ASP A 593 -3.06 19.73 8.78
C ASP A 593 -3.99 20.05 9.95
N ALA A 594 -4.45 19.06 10.73
CA ALA A 594 -5.40 19.29 11.84
C ALA A 594 -4.75 19.77 13.16
N GLU A 595 -3.44 20.00 13.22
CA GLU A 595 -2.75 20.38 14.46
C GLU A 595 -3.07 21.80 14.94
N GLY A 596 -3.55 22.68 14.05
CA GLY A 596 -3.81 24.08 14.34
C GLY A 596 -5.07 24.37 15.16
N GLY A 597 -5.76 23.33 15.63
CA GLY A 597 -6.97 23.44 16.45
C GLY A 597 -8.30 23.55 15.68
N LEU A 598 -8.26 23.43 14.34
CA LEU A 598 -9.45 23.21 13.51
C LEU A 598 -9.57 21.72 13.22
N THR A 599 -10.80 21.23 13.14
CA THR A 599 -11.11 19.86 12.68
C THR A 599 -10.91 19.73 11.17
N ARG A 600 -10.76 18.50 10.66
CA ARG A 600 -10.65 18.23 9.21
C ARG A 600 -11.87 18.71 8.45
N GLU A 601 -13.06 18.60 9.04
CA GLU A 601 -14.32 19.09 8.47
C GLU A 601 -14.37 20.62 8.36
N GLU A 602 -13.93 21.33 9.40
CA GLU A 602 -13.80 22.79 9.38
C GLU A 602 -12.75 23.25 8.35
N MET A 603 -11.63 22.52 8.24
CA MET A 603 -10.61 22.81 7.22
C MET A 603 -11.12 22.55 5.80
N LEU A 604 -11.87 21.48 5.58
CA LEU A 604 -12.46 21.20 4.27
C LEU A 604 -13.46 22.29 3.89
N GLU A 605 -14.26 22.79 4.86
CA GLU A 605 -15.15 23.93 4.64
C GLU A 605 -14.37 25.15 4.13
N LEU A 606 -13.19 25.45 4.69
CA LEU A 606 -12.33 26.54 4.21
C LEU A 606 -11.77 26.33 2.79
N MET A 607 -11.60 25.08 2.36
CA MET A 607 -11.16 24.73 1.01
C MET A 607 -12.29 24.84 -0.03
N VAL A 608 -13.55 24.84 0.40
CA VAL A 608 -14.73 24.87 -0.49
C VAL A 608 -15.42 26.23 -0.48
N GLU A 609 -15.63 26.82 0.71
CA GLU A 609 -16.41 28.04 0.86
C GLU A 609 -15.75 29.24 0.16
N GLY A 610 -16.47 29.80 -0.82
CA GLY A 610 -16.02 31.00 -1.54
C GLY A 610 -14.84 30.77 -2.49
N LYS A 611 -14.48 29.51 -2.79
CA LYS A 611 -13.45 29.14 -3.76
C LYS A 611 -14.10 28.75 -5.08
N GLN A 612 -13.74 29.44 -6.16
CA GLN A 612 -14.39 29.24 -7.48
C GLN A 612 -13.74 28.11 -8.29
N TYR A 613 -12.46 27.83 -8.02
CA TYR A 613 -11.65 26.87 -8.76
C TYR A 613 -11.29 25.63 -7.91
N SER A 614 -11.83 25.52 -6.70
CA SER A 614 -11.67 24.35 -5.84
C SER A 614 -12.57 23.21 -6.28
N HIS A 615 -11.99 22.03 -6.46
CA HIS A 615 -12.66 20.75 -6.71
C HIS A 615 -12.61 19.82 -5.49
N VAL A 616 -12.23 20.33 -4.32
CA VAL A 616 -12.30 19.58 -3.06
C VAL A 616 -13.77 19.27 -2.73
N LYS A 617 -14.07 18.05 -2.30
CA LYS A 617 -15.41 17.60 -1.93
C LYS A 617 -15.36 16.89 -0.58
N TYR A 618 -16.45 16.94 0.19
CA TYR A 618 -16.55 16.18 1.45
C TYR A 618 -16.43 14.66 1.25
N GLY A 619 -17.01 14.14 0.17
CA GLY A 619 -17.17 12.70 -0.01
C GLY A 619 -18.32 12.11 0.80
N PRO A 620 -18.45 10.77 0.82
CA PRO A 620 -19.35 10.06 1.72
C PRO A 620 -19.01 10.37 3.20
N ARG A 621 -20.03 10.43 4.07
CA ARG A 621 -19.88 10.82 5.48
C ARG A 621 -19.90 9.64 6.45
N ASP A 622 -20.17 8.47 5.92
CA ASP A 622 -20.33 7.18 6.59
C ASP A 622 -19.10 6.28 6.43
N ILE A 623 -18.05 6.78 5.77
CA ILE A 623 -16.76 6.11 5.63
C ILE A 623 -15.67 6.83 6.43
N GLY A 624 -14.50 6.22 6.55
CA GLY A 624 -13.36 6.82 7.27
C GLY A 624 -12.86 8.13 6.65
N GLY A 625 -12.50 9.09 7.50
CA GLY A 625 -11.79 10.31 7.10
C GLY A 625 -12.69 11.36 6.46
N VAL A 626 -12.09 12.41 5.94
CA VAL A 626 -12.81 13.54 5.33
C VAL A 626 -12.15 13.92 4.01
N GLY A 627 -12.92 14.03 2.93
CA GLY A 627 -12.36 14.39 1.63
C GLY A 627 -11.99 13.19 0.76
N ASN A 628 -12.86 12.18 0.71
CA ASN A 628 -12.75 11.04 -0.20
C ASN A 628 -13.59 11.28 -1.46
N TYR A 629 -12.98 11.46 -2.63
CA TYR A 629 -13.71 11.82 -3.85
C TYR A 629 -12.92 11.56 -5.13
N GLU A 630 -13.60 11.73 -6.27
CA GLU A 630 -13.00 11.74 -7.59
C GLU A 630 -13.16 13.10 -8.31
N VAL A 631 -12.26 13.36 -9.26
CA VAL A 631 -12.34 14.44 -10.25
C VAL A 631 -12.10 13.85 -11.63
N ASN A 632 -13.07 14.06 -12.53
CA ASN A 632 -13.02 13.53 -13.89
C ASN A 632 -12.42 14.57 -14.86
N VAL A 633 -11.53 14.13 -15.74
CA VAL A 633 -11.04 14.93 -16.86
C VAL A 633 -11.82 14.56 -18.10
N VAL A 634 -12.45 15.53 -18.74
CA VAL A 634 -13.35 15.32 -19.88
C VAL A 634 -12.80 15.90 -21.18
N ALA A 635 -13.23 15.32 -22.30
CA ALA A 635 -12.89 15.79 -23.62
C ALA A 635 -13.50 17.19 -23.88
N PRO A 636 -12.70 18.20 -24.26
CA PRO A 636 -13.19 19.56 -24.51
C PRO A 636 -13.97 19.68 -25.82
N THR A 637 -13.76 18.74 -26.76
CA THR A 637 -14.34 18.71 -28.09
C THR A 637 -14.45 17.27 -28.58
N ASP A 638 -15.31 17.00 -29.57
CA ASP A 638 -15.35 15.70 -30.26
C ASP A 638 -13.98 15.33 -30.88
N GLY A 639 -13.61 14.06 -30.83
CA GLY A 639 -12.36 13.56 -31.42
C GLY A 639 -12.17 12.04 -31.33
N PRO A 640 -10.95 11.53 -31.58
CA PRO A 640 -10.60 10.11 -31.44
C PRO A 640 -10.83 9.51 -30.04
N TRP A 641 -11.02 10.38 -29.06
CA TRP A 641 -11.25 10.11 -27.64
C TRP A 641 -12.73 10.07 -27.24
N GLY A 642 -13.65 10.32 -28.17
CA GLY A 642 -15.09 10.35 -27.91
C GLY A 642 -15.73 11.71 -28.19
N GLU A 643 -16.97 11.87 -27.75
CA GLU A 643 -17.74 13.12 -27.87
C GLU A 643 -17.26 14.14 -26.83
N GLN A 644 -17.53 15.42 -27.08
CA GLN A 644 -17.34 16.46 -26.08
C GLN A 644 -18.04 16.07 -24.76
N GLY A 645 -17.31 16.14 -23.66
CA GLY A 645 -17.80 15.78 -22.32
C GLY A 645 -17.57 14.33 -21.91
N SER A 646 -17.09 13.44 -22.80
CA SER A 646 -16.67 12.09 -22.41
C SER A 646 -15.48 12.14 -21.44
N THR A 647 -15.52 11.32 -20.39
CA THR A 647 -14.38 11.16 -19.45
C THR A 647 -13.22 10.47 -20.17
N VAL A 648 -12.02 11.03 -20.04
CA VAL A 648 -10.79 10.54 -20.71
C VAL A 648 -9.65 10.24 -19.74
N PHE A 649 -9.71 10.74 -18.52
CA PHE A 649 -8.76 10.48 -17.43
C PHE A 649 -9.44 10.75 -16.08
N ARG A 650 -9.06 10.03 -15.02
CA ARG A 650 -9.64 10.20 -13.67
C ARG A 650 -8.58 10.45 -12.61
N MET A 651 -8.96 11.17 -11.56
CA MET A 651 -8.14 11.40 -10.37
C MET A 651 -8.95 11.06 -9.12
N TYR A 652 -8.45 10.16 -8.29
CA TYR A 652 -9.03 9.81 -6.98
C TYR A 652 -8.25 10.47 -5.84
N PHE A 653 -8.94 10.82 -4.77
CA PHE A 653 -8.41 11.51 -3.60
C PHE A 653 -8.92 10.80 -2.35
N LEU A 654 -8.01 10.36 -1.47
CA LEU A 654 -8.35 9.69 -0.21
C LEU A 654 -7.67 10.39 0.98
N ASP A 655 -8.39 10.48 2.10
CA ASP A 655 -7.83 10.92 3.38
C ASP A 655 -7.06 9.76 4.04
N SER A 656 -5.75 9.89 4.16
CA SER A 656 -4.91 8.90 4.86
C SER A 656 -4.86 9.11 6.37
N HIS A 657 -5.66 10.02 6.92
CA HIS A 657 -5.76 10.33 8.35
C HIS A 657 -4.48 10.96 8.92
N ALA A 658 -4.23 10.75 10.22
CA ALA A 658 -3.12 11.34 10.96
C ALA A 658 -2.55 10.36 11.98
N ASN A 659 -3.02 10.44 13.23
CA ASN A 659 -2.58 9.59 14.33
C ASN A 659 -3.68 8.59 14.66
N ILE A 660 -3.29 7.40 15.10
CA ILE A 660 -4.23 6.32 15.44
C ILE A 660 -5.22 6.78 16.52
N ASP A 661 -6.51 6.61 16.25
CA ASP A 661 -7.54 6.72 17.29
C ASP A 661 -7.54 5.44 18.14
N THR A 662 -6.69 5.41 19.16
CA THR A 662 -6.58 4.28 20.10
C THR A 662 -7.86 4.01 20.89
N SER A 663 -8.81 4.96 20.91
CA SER A 663 -10.13 4.71 21.51
C SER A 663 -11.02 3.84 20.62
N THR A 664 -10.84 3.96 19.30
CA THR A 664 -11.51 3.15 18.28
C THR A 664 -10.75 1.84 18.01
N TYR A 665 -9.41 1.87 18.05
CA TYR A 665 -8.54 0.73 17.74
C TYR A 665 -7.61 0.34 18.91
N PRO A 666 -8.14 -0.19 20.02
CA PRO A 666 -7.37 -0.45 21.24
C PRO A 666 -6.34 -1.59 21.13
N LEU A 667 -6.36 -2.35 20.03
CA LEU A 667 -5.42 -3.45 19.78
C LEU A 667 -4.14 -3.03 19.06
N VAL A 668 -4.09 -1.81 18.53
CA VAL A 668 -2.87 -1.26 17.96
C VAL A 668 -2.03 -0.69 19.11
N ASN A 669 -0.94 -1.38 19.41
CA ASN A 669 -0.20 -1.19 20.66
C ASN A 669 0.80 -0.02 20.62
N ASP A 670 1.07 0.53 19.44
CA ASP A 670 1.90 1.72 19.27
C ASP A 670 1.01 2.93 18.94
N ASP A 671 0.68 3.72 19.97
CA ASP A 671 -0.11 4.95 19.82
C ASP A 671 0.67 6.10 19.16
N SER A 672 1.96 5.88 18.85
CA SER A 672 2.81 6.83 18.14
C SER A 672 2.92 6.55 16.64
N ASP A 673 2.31 5.47 16.15
CA ASP A 673 2.26 5.15 14.73
C ASP A 673 1.15 5.91 13.99
N TYR A 674 1.24 5.93 12.66
CA TYR A 674 0.30 6.63 11.79
C TYR A 674 -0.98 5.84 11.56
N ASP A 675 -2.08 6.58 11.47
CA ASP A 675 -3.35 6.01 11.07
C ASP A 675 -3.36 5.65 9.58
N TRP A 676 -4.32 4.82 9.14
CA TRP A 676 -4.34 4.23 7.80
C TRP A 676 -5.63 4.52 7.04
N ILE A 677 -5.57 4.42 5.71
CA ILE A 677 -6.75 4.50 4.82
C ILE A 677 -7.69 3.35 5.18
N LYS A 678 -8.91 3.67 5.58
CA LYS A 678 -9.87 2.66 6.04
C LYS A 678 -10.44 1.88 4.89
N GLU A 679 -10.90 0.71 5.23
CA GLU A 679 -11.48 -0.21 4.29
C GLU A 679 -12.79 0.27 3.69
N SER A 680 -13.61 0.99 4.46
CA SER A 680 -14.76 1.72 3.92
C SER A 680 -14.37 2.72 2.81
N GLN A 681 -13.17 3.31 2.89
CA GLN A 681 -12.64 4.16 1.81
C GLN A 681 -12.16 3.34 0.61
N ILE A 682 -11.62 2.13 0.83
CA ILE A 682 -11.21 1.21 -0.24
C ILE A 682 -12.44 0.65 -0.97
N SER A 683 -13.49 0.27 -0.25
CA SER A 683 -14.77 -0.17 -0.83
C SER A 683 -15.41 0.94 -1.65
N PHE A 684 -15.42 2.17 -1.15
CA PHE A 684 -15.84 3.34 -1.91
C PHE A 684 -15.06 3.51 -3.22
N TYR A 685 -13.74 3.33 -3.20
CA TYR A 685 -12.93 3.36 -4.43
C TYR A 685 -13.28 2.22 -5.40
N ARG A 686 -13.42 0.97 -4.90
CA ARG A 686 -13.79 -0.18 -5.74
C ARG A 686 -15.09 0.07 -6.48
N GLU A 687 -16.12 0.52 -5.76
CA GLU A 687 -17.41 0.81 -6.38
C GLU A 687 -17.32 1.89 -7.47
N LEU A 688 -16.55 2.96 -7.24
CA LEU A 688 -16.34 3.98 -8.26
C LEU A 688 -15.74 3.31 -9.50
N ALA A 689 -14.63 2.57 -9.35
CA ALA A 689 -13.96 1.90 -10.45
C ALA A 689 -14.85 0.86 -11.17
N GLU A 690 -15.66 0.08 -10.43
CA GLU A 690 -16.62 -0.88 -10.98
C GLU A 690 -17.74 -0.18 -11.76
N SER A 691 -18.29 0.90 -11.20
CA SER A 691 -19.33 1.70 -11.85
C SER A 691 -18.82 2.29 -13.17
N HIS A 692 -17.57 2.76 -13.18
CA HIS A 692 -16.91 3.28 -14.39
C HIS A 692 -16.73 2.19 -15.44
N ALA A 693 -16.29 1.00 -15.04
CA ALA A 693 -16.15 -0.13 -15.95
C ALA A 693 -17.51 -0.54 -16.57
N ALA A 694 -18.60 -0.51 -15.79
CA ALA A 694 -19.94 -0.81 -16.26
C ALA A 694 -20.50 0.24 -17.24
N GLU A 695 -20.25 1.53 -17.00
CA GLU A 695 -20.61 2.62 -17.92
C GLU A 695 -19.91 2.46 -19.28
N GLU A 696 -18.63 2.06 -19.26
CA GLU A 696 -17.85 1.81 -20.47
C GLU A 696 -18.36 0.59 -21.24
N ALA A 697 -18.75 -0.49 -20.55
CA ALA A 697 -19.29 -1.70 -21.16
C ALA A 697 -20.68 -1.51 -21.81
N THR A 698 -21.51 -0.62 -21.27
CA THR A 698 -22.88 -0.35 -21.77
C THR A 698 -22.92 0.70 -22.89
N SER A 699 -21.82 1.39 -23.14
CA SER A 699 -21.71 2.38 -24.19
C SER A 699 -21.70 1.70 -25.56
N ASP A 700 -22.84 1.71 -26.28
CA ASP A 700 -23.06 1.21 -27.66
C ASP A 700 -22.10 1.80 -28.74
N ASN A 701 -21.15 2.65 -28.32
CA ASN A 701 -20.08 3.14 -29.15
C ASN A 701 -19.08 2.02 -29.42
N ASN A 702 -19.35 1.31 -30.52
CA ASN A 702 -18.48 0.42 -31.28
C ASN A 702 -17.18 1.12 -31.79
N SER A 703 -16.65 2.11 -31.05
CA SER A 703 -15.28 2.58 -31.13
C SER A 703 -14.47 1.72 -30.18
N SER A 704 -13.62 0.89 -30.78
CA SER A 704 -12.53 0.12 -30.19
C SER A 704 -11.53 0.97 -29.41
N LEU A 705 -11.97 1.67 -28.35
CA LEU A 705 -11.08 2.23 -27.34
C LEU A 705 -10.65 1.04 -26.48
N ASN A 706 -9.57 0.37 -26.89
CA ASN A 706 -8.99 -0.76 -26.17
C ASN A 706 -8.50 -0.28 -24.79
N GLY A 707 -9.33 -0.39 -23.75
CA GLY A 707 -8.92 -0.27 -22.35
C GLY A 707 -9.70 0.75 -21.52
N SER A 708 -9.90 0.39 -20.25
CA SER A 708 -10.52 1.23 -19.21
C SER A 708 -9.88 2.62 -19.18
N VAL A 709 -10.67 3.68 -18.98
CA VAL A 709 -10.12 5.04 -18.85
C VAL A 709 -9.17 5.10 -17.64
N PRO A 710 -7.89 5.42 -17.85
CA PRO A 710 -6.88 5.33 -16.79
C PRO A 710 -7.09 6.39 -15.72
N ALA A 711 -6.67 6.05 -14.51
CA ALA A 711 -6.75 6.93 -13.35
C ALA A 711 -5.40 7.08 -12.63
N VAL A 712 -5.32 8.09 -11.77
CA VAL A 712 -4.29 8.23 -10.73
C VAL A 712 -4.94 8.47 -9.38
N MET A 713 -4.21 8.20 -8.29
CA MET A 713 -4.73 8.40 -6.93
C MET A 713 -3.77 9.25 -6.08
N PHE A 714 -4.33 10.13 -5.27
CA PHE A 714 -3.61 10.99 -4.34
C PHE A 714 -4.04 10.71 -2.90
N TYR A 715 -3.06 10.59 -2.01
CA TYR A 715 -3.21 10.49 -0.55
C TYR A 715 -1.88 10.92 0.09
N HIS A 716 -1.82 11.13 1.41
CA HIS A 716 -0.64 11.75 2.02
C HIS A 716 0.35 10.75 2.63
N ILE A 717 -0.10 9.94 3.59
CA ILE A 717 0.75 8.93 4.27
C ILE A 717 0.92 7.74 3.32
N PRO A 718 2.16 7.31 3.01
CA PRO A 718 2.41 6.20 2.10
C PRO A 718 1.81 4.88 2.63
N VAL A 719 1.32 4.04 1.73
CA VAL A 719 0.96 2.65 2.08
C VAL A 719 2.23 1.81 2.26
N PRO A 720 2.21 0.70 3.02
CA PRO A 720 3.38 -0.13 3.30
C PRO A 720 4.17 -0.57 2.07
N GLU A 721 3.52 -0.70 0.90
CA GLU A 721 4.17 -1.07 -0.34
C GLU A 721 5.26 -0.09 -0.81
N TYR A 722 5.19 1.18 -0.42
CA TYR A 722 6.25 2.15 -0.72
C TYR A 722 7.59 1.76 -0.06
N ALA A 723 7.55 1.11 1.10
CA ALA A 723 8.76 0.68 1.80
C ALA A 723 9.54 -0.41 1.05
N MET A 724 8.93 -1.07 0.06
CA MET A 724 9.51 -2.15 -0.73
C MET A 724 10.43 -1.69 -1.87
N ALA A 725 10.47 -0.38 -2.16
CA ALA A 725 11.37 0.17 -3.16
C ALA A 725 12.84 -0.10 -2.81
N SER A 726 13.56 -0.72 -3.75
CA SER A 726 15.00 -0.97 -3.69
C SER A 726 15.76 0.06 -4.55
N PRO A 727 17.05 0.29 -4.28
CA PRO A 727 17.89 1.11 -5.16
C PRO A 727 17.85 0.72 -6.65
N LEU A 728 17.68 -0.57 -6.98
CA LEU A 728 17.67 -1.06 -8.36
C LEU A 728 16.34 -0.89 -9.10
N ASN A 729 15.20 -0.79 -8.40
CA ASN A 729 13.87 -0.77 -9.02
C ASN A 729 13.12 0.57 -8.87
N ARG A 730 13.75 1.58 -8.25
CA ARG A 730 13.18 2.92 -8.12
C ARG A 730 13.88 3.93 -9.02
N ILE A 731 13.13 4.93 -9.46
CA ILE A 731 13.66 6.10 -10.18
C ILE A 731 13.52 7.30 -9.25
N GLY A 732 14.66 7.87 -8.85
CA GLY A 732 14.71 8.97 -7.90
C GLY A 732 15.40 8.62 -6.58
N ASP A 733 15.45 9.60 -5.69
CA ASP A 733 16.17 9.50 -4.43
C ASP A 733 15.25 9.14 -3.25
N LYS A 734 15.79 8.34 -2.33
CA LYS A 734 15.20 8.00 -1.04
C LYS A 734 16.23 8.33 0.04
N TYR A 735 16.03 9.40 0.78
CA TYR A 735 16.98 9.85 1.81
C TYR A 735 16.48 9.60 3.24
N GLU A 736 15.27 9.09 3.40
CA GLU A 736 14.73 8.63 4.69
C GLU A 736 14.02 7.27 4.56
N ALA A 737 13.79 6.65 5.71
CA ALA A 737 12.92 5.48 5.78
C ALA A 737 11.51 5.87 5.34
N THR A 738 10.77 4.94 4.75
CA THR A 738 9.36 5.18 4.42
C THR A 738 8.56 5.14 5.71
N ALA A 739 7.91 6.24 6.08
CA ALA A 739 7.03 6.31 7.24
C ALA A 739 5.58 6.03 6.82
N SER A 740 5.31 4.78 6.42
CA SER A 740 3.95 4.30 6.20
C SER A 740 3.27 3.98 7.52
N ALA A 741 1.93 3.94 7.55
CA ALA A 741 1.22 3.26 8.63
C ALA A 741 1.70 1.80 8.74
N GLU A 742 1.81 1.24 9.96
CA GLU A 742 2.12 -0.19 10.10
C GLU A 742 0.97 -1.07 9.62
N VAL A 743 -0.25 -0.58 9.79
CA VAL A 743 -1.47 -1.21 9.30
C VAL A 743 -1.54 -1.01 7.80
N ASN A 744 -1.33 -2.08 7.05
CA ASN A 744 -1.82 -2.09 5.68
C ASN A 744 -3.35 -2.23 5.78
N SER A 745 -4.12 -1.71 4.82
CA SER A 745 -5.58 -1.91 4.71
C SER A 745 -6.00 -2.49 3.36
N GLY A 746 -5.03 -2.77 2.49
CA GLY A 746 -5.25 -3.48 1.24
C GLY A 746 -5.57 -2.57 0.08
N LEU A 747 -5.32 -1.28 0.22
CA LEU A 747 -5.52 -0.31 -0.85
C LEU A 747 -4.76 -0.75 -2.11
N PHE A 748 -3.46 -1.03 -2.01
CA PHE A 748 -2.67 -1.46 -3.17
C PHE A 748 -3.25 -2.72 -3.83
N SER A 749 -3.70 -3.65 -3.00
CA SER A 749 -4.40 -4.85 -3.45
C SER A 749 -5.66 -4.54 -4.25
N ALA A 750 -6.45 -3.54 -3.84
CA ALA A 750 -7.61 -3.05 -4.58
C ALA A 750 -7.19 -2.31 -5.87
N LEU A 751 -6.08 -1.56 -5.87
CA LEU A 751 -5.57 -0.90 -7.07
C LEU A 751 -5.21 -1.89 -8.18
N VAL A 752 -4.51 -2.97 -7.82
CA VAL A 752 -4.15 -4.04 -8.77
C VAL A 752 -5.39 -4.76 -9.28
N GLU A 753 -6.34 -5.04 -8.40
CA GLU A 753 -7.60 -5.73 -8.72
C GLU A 753 -8.48 -4.92 -9.68
N MET A 754 -8.66 -3.62 -9.42
CA MET A 754 -9.49 -2.75 -10.28
C MET A 754 -8.77 -2.36 -11.57
N GLY A 755 -7.44 -2.22 -11.52
CA GLY A 755 -6.60 -2.03 -12.69
C GLY A 755 -6.74 -0.69 -13.42
N ASP A 756 -7.66 0.20 -13.06
CA ASP A 756 -7.83 1.53 -13.67
C ASP A 756 -6.74 2.52 -13.21
N VAL A 757 -6.37 2.49 -11.93
CA VAL A 757 -5.31 3.33 -11.35
C VAL A 757 -3.91 2.88 -11.81
N LYS A 758 -3.19 3.77 -12.49
CA LYS A 758 -1.84 3.49 -13.03
C LYS A 758 -0.71 4.06 -12.17
N ALA A 759 -1.00 5.05 -11.34
CA ALA A 759 -0.02 5.65 -10.44
C ALA A 759 -0.68 6.26 -9.19
N THR A 760 0.01 6.18 -8.06
CA THR A 760 -0.33 6.84 -6.80
C THR A 760 0.71 7.89 -6.44
N PHE A 761 0.29 8.97 -5.79
CA PHE A 761 1.14 10.11 -5.46
C PHE A 761 0.96 10.53 -4.01
N VAL A 762 2.08 10.59 -3.28
CA VAL A 762 2.13 10.87 -1.83
C VAL A 762 3.12 11.98 -1.47
N GLY A 763 3.00 12.47 -0.23
CA GLY A 763 3.94 13.39 0.43
C GLY A 763 4.58 12.72 1.65
N HIS A 764 4.49 13.36 2.81
CA HIS A 764 4.82 12.87 4.15
C HIS A 764 6.32 12.70 4.44
N ASP A 765 7.03 11.96 3.60
CA ASP A 765 8.48 11.79 3.66
C ASP A 765 9.14 12.83 2.74
N HIS A 766 9.47 14.00 3.29
CA HIS A 766 9.83 15.20 2.53
C HIS A 766 11.08 15.03 1.65
N ILE A 767 11.99 14.14 2.05
CA ILE A 767 13.26 13.90 1.35
C ILE A 767 13.26 12.57 0.57
N ASN A 768 12.07 12.00 0.37
CA ASN A 768 11.80 10.98 -0.62
C ASN A 768 11.12 11.60 -1.84
N GLU A 769 11.53 11.20 -3.05
CA GLU A 769 11.04 11.80 -4.30
C GLU A 769 10.91 10.79 -5.45
N TYR A 770 11.10 9.51 -5.15
CA TYR A 770 11.17 8.44 -6.13
C TYR A 770 9.81 7.95 -6.63
N CYS A 771 9.80 7.29 -7.77
CA CYS A 771 8.74 6.39 -8.22
C CYS A 771 9.24 4.94 -8.23
N TYR A 772 8.37 4.00 -7.87
CA TYR A 772 8.64 2.56 -7.88
C TYR A 772 7.45 1.79 -8.49
N LEU A 773 7.69 1.01 -9.54
CA LEU A 773 6.66 0.21 -10.20
C LEU A 773 6.47 -1.12 -9.46
N ARG A 774 5.27 -1.35 -8.94
CA ARG A 774 4.84 -2.64 -8.36
C ARG A 774 3.56 -3.09 -9.06
N GLN A 775 3.55 -4.31 -9.61
CA GLN A 775 2.35 -4.95 -10.18
C GLN A 775 1.49 -4.05 -11.09
N GLY A 776 2.14 -3.27 -11.97
CA GLY A 776 1.44 -2.39 -12.92
C GLY A 776 1.04 -1.01 -12.38
N VAL A 777 1.28 -0.73 -11.08
CA VAL A 777 0.98 0.54 -10.43
C VAL A 777 2.28 1.24 -10.01
N GLN A 778 2.44 2.51 -10.41
CA GLN A 778 3.57 3.33 -9.99
C GLN A 778 3.32 3.97 -8.62
N LEU A 779 4.21 3.76 -7.67
CA LEU A 779 4.15 4.36 -6.33
C LEU A 779 5.13 5.53 -6.26
N CYS A 780 4.62 6.77 -6.29
CA CYS A 780 5.44 7.98 -6.44
C CYS A 780 5.37 8.93 -5.24
N TYR A 781 6.53 9.41 -4.77
CA TYR A 781 6.62 10.57 -3.87
C TYR A 781 6.73 11.88 -4.66
N GLY A 782 6.13 12.94 -4.12
CA GLY A 782 6.22 14.30 -4.69
C GLY A 782 7.56 14.99 -4.46
N GLY A 783 8.22 14.71 -3.33
CA GLY A 783 9.36 15.48 -2.81
C GLY A 783 8.91 16.83 -2.26
N GLY A 784 9.27 17.13 -1.01
CA GLY A 784 8.73 18.27 -0.27
C GLY A 784 9.14 19.63 -0.83
N ILE A 785 8.16 20.53 -0.99
CA ILE A 785 8.38 21.92 -1.44
C ILE A 785 8.73 22.87 -0.28
N GLY A 786 8.30 22.52 0.93
CA GLY A 786 8.24 23.43 2.07
C GLY A 786 9.59 23.98 2.54
N LEU A 787 9.59 25.27 2.84
CA LEU A 787 10.60 25.99 3.62
C LEU A 787 9.92 26.64 4.84
N GLY A 788 10.70 26.97 5.86
CA GLY A 788 10.16 27.43 7.15
C GLY A 788 10.01 26.26 8.12
N ARG A 789 8.78 25.88 8.45
CA ARG A 789 8.52 24.80 9.42
C ARG A 789 8.81 23.41 8.85
N ALA A 790 8.60 23.20 7.55
CA ALA A 790 8.88 21.93 6.89
C ALA A 790 10.36 21.52 7.06
N TYR A 791 10.59 20.29 7.52
CA TYR A 791 11.94 19.72 7.64
C TYR A 791 12.52 19.37 6.27
N GLY A 792 13.85 19.21 6.18
CA GLY A 792 14.53 18.71 4.98
C GLY A 792 16.03 18.54 5.18
N LEU A 793 16.80 18.52 4.09
CA LEU A 793 18.27 18.46 4.14
C LEU A 793 18.89 19.62 3.35
N THR A 794 19.98 20.18 3.86
CA THR A 794 20.74 21.26 3.20
C THR A 794 21.17 20.90 1.76
N ASP A 795 21.51 19.62 1.54
CA ASP A 795 21.99 19.09 0.25
C ASP A 795 20.87 18.40 -0.56
N PHE A 796 19.60 18.56 -0.15
CA PHE A 796 18.42 18.09 -0.87
C PHE A 796 17.57 19.28 -1.30
N GLU A 797 17.57 19.58 -2.60
CA GLU A 797 16.82 20.72 -3.13
C GLU A 797 15.31 20.52 -2.94
N ARG A 798 14.60 21.55 -2.46
CA ARG A 798 13.13 21.52 -2.46
C ARG A 798 12.61 21.38 -3.88
N ARG A 799 11.50 20.69 -4.07
CA ARG A 799 10.98 20.41 -5.41
C ARG A 799 9.46 20.27 -5.43
N ALA A 800 8.93 20.21 -6.64
CA ALA A 800 7.56 19.81 -6.92
C ALA A 800 7.56 18.86 -8.11
N ARG A 801 6.53 18.01 -8.19
CA ARG A 801 6.36 17.04 -9.26
C ARG A 801 5.28 17.50 -10.21
N VAL A 802 5.49 17.27 -11.50
CA VAL A 802 4.54 17.57 -12.57
C VAL A 802 4.16 16.27 -13.24
N LEU A 803 2.88 16.13 -13.57
CA LEU A 803 2.32 15.02 -14.31
C LEU A 803 1.75 15.56 -15.62
N GLU A 804 2.00 14.85 -16.72
CA GLU A 804 1.37 15.14 -18.00
C GLU A 804 0.73 13.87 -18.54
N TRP A 805 -0.59 13.87 -18.54
CA TRP A 805 -1.37 12.86 -19.24
C TRP A 805 -1.60 13.32 -20.68
N SER A 806 -1.54 12.38 -21.62
CA SER A 806 -1.83 12.64 -23.03
C SER A 806 -2.60 11.49 -23.67
N PHE A 807 -3.43 11.84 -24.66
CA PHE A 807 -4.17 10.88 -25.47
C PHE A 807 -4.10 11.27 -26.94
N ASN A 808 -3.47 10.44 -27.76
CA ASN A 808 -3.21 10.76 -29.16
C ASN A 808 -4.23 10.14 -30.13
N ALA A 809 -4.19 10.57 -31.39
CA ALA A 809 -5.09 10.11 -32.46
C ALA A 809 -4.94 8.61 -32.82
N ASN A 810 -3.83 7.96 -32.43
CA ASN A 810 -3.68 6.51 -32.55
C ASN A 810 -4.31 5.76 -31.38
N GLN A 811 -5.08 6.46 -30.55
CA GLN A 811 -5.72 5.95 -29.36
C GLN A 811 -4.73 5.37 -28.33
N THR A 812 -3.55 5.96 -28.20
CA THR A 812 -2.61 5.63 -27.12
C THR A 812 -2.66 6.68 -26.02
N ARG A 813 -2.87 6.23 -24.79
CA ARG A 813 -2.79 7.04 -23.58
C ARG A 813 -1.40 6.91 -22.94
N THR A 814 -0.84 8.02 -22.47
CA THR A 814 0.48 8.05 -21.83
C THR A 814 0.47 9.00 -20.64
N LEU A 815 1.09 8.60 -19.54
CA LEU A 815 1.34 9.42 -18.36
C LEU A 815 2.86 9.60 -18.17
N GLN A 816 3.31 10.85 -18.22
CA GLN A 816 4.70 11.24 -17.97
C GLN A 816 4.79 12.06 -16.69
N SER A 817 5.96 12.07 -16.06
CA SER A 817 6.23 12.90 -14.90
C SER A 817 7.65 13.47 -14.92
N TRP A 818 7.84 14.64 -14.32
CA TRP A 818 9.14 15.26 -14.08
C TRP A 818 9.10 16.10 -12.81
N LYS A 819 10.27 16.56 -12.37
CA LYS A 819 10.42 17.41 -11.20
C LYS A 819 10.93 18.79 -11.57
N ARG A 820 10.55 19.79 -10.78
CA ARG A 820 11.10 21.14 -10.79
C ARG A 820 11.79 21.42 -9.47
N HIS A 821 13.07 21.80 -9.53
CA HIS A 821 13.87 22.02 -8.34
C HIS A 821 13.94 23.50 -7.97
N PHE A 822 14.10 23.78 -6.69
CA PHE A 822 14.16 25.13 -6.11
C PHE A 822 15.31 25.98 -6.68
N ASP A 823 16.48 25.37 -6.88
CA ASP A 823 17.68 26.06 -7.33
C ASP A 823 17.58 26.51 -8.79
N ASP A 824 16.96 25.71 -9.67
CA ASP A 824 16.62 26.10 -11.04
C ASP A 824 15.33 25.42 -11.52
N PRO A 825 14.15 26.05 -11.29
CA PRO A 825 12.87 25.48 -11.70
C PRO A 825 12.62 25.58 -13.20
N THR A 826 13.52 26.20 -13.97
CA THR A 826 13.37 26.25 -15.43
C THR A 826 13.80 24.94 -16.11
N GLN A 827 14.58 24.11 -15.41
CA GLN A 827 15.01 22.80 -15.90
C GLN A 827 14.00 21.71 -15.55
N ILE A 828 13.78 20.80 -16.50
CA ILE A 828 13.02 19.57 -16.29
C ILE A 828 14.01 18.55 -15.72
N GLN A 829 13.73 18.01 -14.54
CA GLN A 829 14.55 17.00 -13.88
C GLN A 829 13.84 15.64 -13.90
N SER A 830 14.60 14.57 -14.14
CA SER A 830 14.12 13.17 -14.09
C SER A 830 12.81 12.93 -14.86
N LEU A 831 12.74 13.35 -16.13
CA LEU A 831 11.59 13.01 -16.99
C LEU A 831 11.46 11.49 -17.12
N GLU A 832 10.30 10.96 -16.73
CA GLU A 832 9.99 9.54 -16.72
C GLU A 832 8.60 9.26 -17.31
N VAL A 833 8.44 8.08 -17.91
CA VAL A 833 7.14 7.57 -18.37
C VAL A 833 6.61 6.65 -17.29
N LEU A 834 5.51 7.06 -16.65
CA LEU A 834 4.88 6.30 -15.58
C LEU A 834 3.97 5.20 -16.15
N TYR A 835 3.27 5.50 -17.24
CA TYR A 835 2.35 4.58 -17.91
C TYR A 835 2.25 4.88 -19.41
N SER A 836 2.12 3.84 -20.22
CA SER A 836 1.75 3.90 -21.64
C SER A 836 0.97 2.63 -21.99
N GLU A 837 -0.09 2.80 -22.77
CA GLU A 837 -0.80 1.69 -23.45
C GLU A 837 0.08 0.98 -24.50
#